data_AF-A0A222ENI6-F1
#
_entry.id   AF-A0A222ENI6-F1
#
_cell.length_a   1.000
_cell.length_b   1.000
_cell.length_c   1.000
_cell.angle_alpha   90.00
_cell.angle_beta   90.00
_cell.angle_gamma   90.00
#
_symmetry.space_group_name_H-M   'P 1'
#
loop_
_entity.id
_entity.type
_entity.pdbx_description
1 polymer ?
#
loop_
_entity_poly.entity_id
_entity_poly.type
_entity_poly.pdbx_seq_one_letter_code
_entity_poly.pdbx_strand_id
1 'polypeptide(L)'
;MKKFLALLAGITLTSFSIVNVVSCESNPNLDNNYTDEEKIMNIRNLTTSSLKSAGVKVGNSLTSDEVETLFNRLNLKETLDEDAYSRLSTEMVNIYIMANSFLNEISTKVSGYDWIAKKVAWQSQWTLRDLFENKDWGVANNVSGWMEPMYKDNGWSLSVTFLDSKTLGWTGDGPPKYARVNINKRLVANEDGDIIDEQSNPDAIRKSSVNALDSIFESARNIGPIYNGYASSSDLILLDDLFQKDNNGLNPGFINYSPSVMDIINNIPLNFDFGNDVLKKSKELIEEELNNYLIKNPIYLNETSDIKMINIVLKNQIYSILFSESLKRRQFKDDEGNGYTKEQMNVANKYVKKLFNNLFTTLTSLLREDFVNSNEESKKFLEDFSNQSINFSAIDSTSDGLTDSQIETFKENLLKAFEYSRNTNDVESGQKDFGTTMLTTVNNKIDTKNSVLKNEEQGEGSEKVDLASNLVSVNDYLDFGIDNSYKLVITYYSLKVPKKLEDFKYNPDATTSNNDQFYTDLFFKSVFFSHRFKENDISTMIGTLNKKTSGDDVFNYKLFDLNISSSDNEVINYMDEMLKKASDTSGNVSSSDWRVYLMVDYYLKNLSEKLWNILADVNYFHDEGISLDYKNNNSPGVNSYSNADDDEAFASLVKNKTINVVLTDNNGEIRNNKLEENLYNQGIDAIIGDISYEFYLYKTSVNIFGKAIYEYLSPQNASSNKELYTGIFKASSKVSYDNVINSLRSYWNKNVKENSENPDSNY
;
A
#
# COMPACT_ATOMS: atom_id res chain seq x y z
N MET A 1 4.93 -3.49 -68.25
CA MET A 1 5.54 -3.60 -66.90
C MET A 1 4.55 -3.97 -65.80
N LYS A 2 3.55 -3.16 -65.43
CA LYS A 2 2.60 -3.51 -64.34
C LYS A 2 1.96 -4.90 -64.45
N LYS A 3 1.52 -5.30 -65.65
CA LYS A 3 0.98 -6.64 -65.91
C LYS A 3 2.04 -7.76 -65.79
N PHE A 4 3.29 -7.47 -66.13
CA PHE A 4 4.41 -8.40 -66.02
C PHE A 4 4.88 -8.54 -64.57
N LEU A 5 4.90 -7.43 -63.82
CA LEU A 5 5.12 -7.40 -62.37
C LEU A 5 3.99 -8.10 -61.61
N ALA A 6 2.73 -7.94 -62.02
CA ALA A 6 1.60 -8.68 -61.44
C ALA A 6 1.68 -10.18 -61.74
N LEU A 7 2.17 -10.56 -62.93
CA LEU A 7 2.38 -11.95 -63.30
C LEU A 7 3.56 -12.56 -62.53
N LEU A 8 4.66 -11.83 -62.38
CA LEU A 8 5.81 -12.22 -61.54
C LEU A 8 5.44 -12.30 -60.06
N ALA A 9 4.63 -11.36 -59.54
CA ALA A 9 4.08 -11.36 -58.19
C ALA A 9 3.13 -12.55 -57.97
N GLY A 10 2.29 -12.86 -58.96
CA GLY A 10 1.41 -14.04 -58.95
C GLY A 10 2.20 -15.35 -58.99
N ILE A 11 3.25 -15.43 -59.81
CA ILE A 11 4.16 -16.58 -59.86
C ILE A 11 4.93 -16.72 -58.54
N THR A 12 5.38 -15.64 -57.91
CA THR A 12 6.02 -15.70 -56.59
C THR A 12 5.04 -16.11 -55.50
N LEU A 13 3.81 -15.61 -55.47
CA LEU A 13 2.75 -16.06 -54.53
C LEU A 13 2.37 -17.53 -54.71
N THR A 14 2.30 -18.00 -55.96
CA THR A 14 1.96 -19.41 -56.26
C THR A 14 3.14 -20.33 -55.94
N SER A 15 4.37 -19.90 -56.25
CA SER A 15 5.60 -20.61 -55.85
C SER A 15 5.75 -20.64 -54.33
N PHE A 16 5.38 -19.58 -53.63
CA PHE A 16 5.38 -19.49 -52.16
C PHE A 16 4.34 -20.43 -51.54
N SER A 17 3.14 -20.52 -52.12
CA SER A 17 2.10 -21.44 -51.68
C SER A 17 2.49 -22.90 -51.94
N ILE A 18 3.15 -23.18 -53.07
CA ILE A 18 3.70 -24.51 -53.39
C ILE A 18 4.87 -24.86 -52.46
N VAL A 19 5.77 -23.91 -52.16
CA VAL A 19 6.88 -24.12 -51.21
C VAL A 19 6.37 -24.36 -49.79
N ASN A 20 5.34 -23.63 -49.33
CA ASN A 20 4.71 -23.86 -48.03
C ASN A 20 3.93 -25.19 -47.93
N VAL A 21 3.29 -25.64 -49.02
CA VAL A 21 2.61 -26.95 -49.05
C VAL A 21 3.62 -28.10 -49.16
N VAL A 22 4.69 -27.93 -49.95
CA VAL A 22 5.77 -28.92 -50.11
C VAL A 22 6.72 -28.97 -48.90
N SER A 23 6.79 -27.91 -48.08
CA SER A 23 7.43 -27.97 -46.76
C SER A 23 6.58 -28.65 -45.69
N CYS A 24 5.26 -28.76 -45.89
CA CYS A 24 4.36 -29.49 -45.00
C CYS A 24 4.18 -30.96 -45.40
N GLU A 25 4.37 -31.31 -46.68
CA GLU A 25 4.35 -32.70 -47.17
C GLU A 25 5.57 -33.00 -48.06
N SER A 26 6.63 -33.54 -47.45
CA SER A 26 7.77 -34.27 -48.06
C SER A 26 8.27 -33.93 -49.49
N ASN A 27 9.51 -33.40 -49.55
CA ASN A 27 10.55 -33.48 -50.59
C ASN A 27 10.30 -33.02 -52.04
N PRO A 28 11.20 -32.12 -52.50
CA PRO A 28 11.97 -32.39 -53.71
C PRO A 28 13.48 -32.36 -53.39
N ASN A 29 14.14 -33.48 -53.74
CA ASN A 29 15.58 -33.72 -53.63
C ASN A 29 16.41 -32.68 -54.38
N LEU A 30 17.40 -32.10 -53.69
CA LEU A 30 18.79 -31.91 -54.15
C LEU A 30 19.69 -31.97 -52.89
N ASP A 31 20.35 -33.11 -52.73
CA ASP A 31 21.38 -33.58 -51.79
C ASP A 31 21.80 -32.74 -50.56
N ASN A 32 21.31 -33.15 -49.39
CA ASN A 32 22.09 -33.62 -48.23
C ASN A 32 21.09 -34.08 -47.14
N ASN A 33 20.85 -35.40 -47.03
CA ASN A 33 19.97 -35.97 -46.01
C ASN A 33 20.68 -36.01 -44.65
N TYR A 34 20.84 -34.84 -44.02
CA TYR A 34 21.22 -34.81 -42.61
C TYR A 34 20.03 -35.26 -41.76
N THR A 35 20.24 -36.19 -40.82
CA THR A 35 19.26 -36.45 -39.76
C THR A 35 19.13 -35.22 -38.87
N ASP A 36 18.07 -35.14 -38.07
CA ASP A 36 17.92 -34.02 -37.15
C ASP A 36 19.06 -33.97 -36.11
N GLU A 37 19.57 -35.12 -35.67
CA GLU A 37 20.75 -35.21 -34.81
C GLU A 37 22.01 -34.65 -35.50
N GLU A 38 22.22 -34.95 -36.79
CA GLU A 38 23.34 -34.41 -37.56
C GLU A 38 23.21 -32.90 -37.75
N LYS A 39 22.00 -32.38 -38.02
CA LYS A 39 21.75 -30.93 -38.08
C LYS A 39 22.06 -30.25 -36.74
N ILE A 40 21.58 -30.83 -35.63
CA ILE A 40 21.78 -30.31 -34.27
C ILE A 40 23.27 -30.34 -33.88
N MET A 41 24.00 -31.38 -34.27
CA MET A 41 25.44 -31.50 -34.04
C MET A 41 26.25 -30.56 -34.93
N ASN A 42 25.85 -30.35 -36.18
CA ASN A 42 26.53 -29.44 -37.11
C ASN A 42 26.57 -28.00 -36.58
N ILE A 43 25.54 -27.54 -35.87
CA ILE A 43 25.54 -26.20 -35.25
C ILE A 43 26.74 -25.98 -34.31
N ARG A 44 27.24 -27.02 -33.62
CA ARG A 44 28.44 -26.91 -32.77
C ARG A 44 29.72 -26.59 -33.54
N ASN A 45 29.76 -26.97 -34.82
CA ASN A 45 30.93 -26.77 -35.68
C ASN A 45 30.96 -25.38 -36.34
N LEU A 46 29.93 -24.53 -36.12
CA LEU A 46 29.96 -23.14 -36.57
C LEU A 46 30.94 -22.33 -35.71
N THR A 47 31.98 -21.80 -36.36
CA THR A 47 33.01 -20.96 -35.72
C THR A 47 33.12 -19.60 -36.42
N THR A 48 33.72 -18.62 -35.75
CA THR A 48 34.04 -17.33 -36.39
C THR A 48 34.85 -17.50 -37.68
N SER A 49 35.84 -18.39 -37.67
CA SER A 49 36.72 -18.62 -38.82
C SER A 49 35.96 -19.18 -40.02
N SER A 50 35.05 -20.13 -39.82
CA SER A 50 34.25 -20.70 -40.91
C SER A 50 33.33 -19.63 -41.53
N LEU A 51 32.70 -18.80 -40.70
CA LEU A 51 31.81 -17.73 -41.16
C LEU A 51 32.57 -16.62 -41.92
N LYS A 52 33.74 -16.22 -41.43
CA LYS A 52 34.61 -15.25 -42.13
C LYS A 52 35.06 -15.78 -43.48
N SER A 53 35.49 -17.05 -43.53
CA SER A 53 35.96 -17.68 -44.77
C SER A 53 34.87 -17.81 -45.84
N ALA A 54 33.61 -18.01 -45.42
CA ALA A 54 32.44 -18.07 -46.28
C ALA A 54 31.90 -16.68 -46.69
N GLY A 55 32.45 -15.59 -46.15
CA GLY A 55 31.99 -14.23 -46.43
C GLY A 55 30.59 -13.92 -45.90
N VAL A 56 30.20 -14.57 -44.81
CA VAL A 56 28.94 -14.29 -44.10
C VAL A 56 28.98 -12.88 -43.52
N LYS A 57 27.88 -12.15 -43.63
CA LYS A 57 27.73 -10.81 -43.05
C LYS A 57 26.46 -10.71 -42.22
N VAL A 58 26.54 -10.01 -41.10
CA VAL A 58 25.37 -9.62 -40.31
C VAL A 58 25.04 -8.18 -40.70
N GLY A 59 23.97 -8.00 -41.47
CA GLY A 59 23.48 -6.66 -41.85
C GLY A 59 22.87 -5.93 -40.64
N ASN A 60 23.05 -4.61 -40.58
CA ASN A 60 22.49 -3.76 -39.51
C ASN A 60 21.01 -3.39 -39.74
N SER A 61 20.45 -2.90 -38.65
CA SER A 61 19.10 -2.42 -38.34
C SER A 61 18.36 -1.59 -39.39
N LEU A 62 17.02 -1.70 -39.32
CA LEU A 62 16.10 -0.72 -39.88
C LEU A 62 16.22 0.60 -39.13
N THR A 63 16.01 1.70 -39.85
CA THR A 63 15.79 3.01 -39.24
C THR A 63 14.51 3.03 -38.41
N SER A 64 14.41 3.95 -37.43
CA SER A 64 13.20 4.11 -36.62
C SER A 64 11.94 4.30 -37.47
N ASP A 65 12.03 5.06 -38.56
CA ASP A 65 10.91 5.32 -39.47
C ASP A 65 10.48 4.06 -40.25
N GLU A 66 11.44 3.21 -40.62
CA GLU A 66 11.18 1.92 -41.27
C GLU A 66 10.54 0.92 -40.30
N VAL A 67 10.95 0.93 -39.03
CA VAL A 67 10.31 0.13 -37.97
C VAL A 67 8.90 0.63 -37.67
N GLU A 68 8.67 1.94 -37.60
CA GLU A 68 7.33 2.50 -37.41
C GLU A 68 6.41 2.15 -38.59
N THR A 69 6.93 2.20 -39.81
CA THR A 69 6.21 1.74 -41.01
C THR A 69 5.86 0.25 -40.90
N LEU A 70 6.76 -0.57 -40.35
CA LEU A 70 6.50 -1.99 -40.11
C LEU A 70 5.41 -2.19 -39.04
N PHE A 71 5.45 -1.48 -37.91
CA PHE A 71 4.42 -1.55 -36.86
C PHE A 71 3.04 -1.16 -37.37
N ASN A 72 2.95 -0.10 -38.19
CA ASN A 72 1.71 0.34 -38.82
C ASN A 72 1.17 -0.72 -39.79
N ARG A 73 2.05 -1.38 -40.56
CA ARG A 73 1.64 -2.44 -41.52
C ARG A 73 1.23 -3.75 -40.85
N LEU A 74 1.80 -4.07 -39.68
CA LEU A 74 1.46 -5.25 -38.88
C LEU A 74 0.28 -4.99 -37.92
N ASN A 75 -0.30 -3.79 -37.93
CA ASN A 75 -1.38 -3.37 -37.03
C ASN A 75 -1.05 -3.56 -35.54
N LEU A 76 0.20 -3.34 -35.15
CA LEU A 76 0.67 -3.56 -33.78
C LEU A 76 0.50 -2.32 -32.89
N LYS A 77 0.16 -1.15 -33.46
CA LYS A 77 0.21 0.14 -32.76
C LYS A 77 -0.66 0.18 -31.49
N GLU A 78 -1.89 -0.34 -31.56
CA GLU A 78 -2.82 -0.39 -30.42
C GLU A 78 -2.27 -1.32 -29.31
N THR A 79 -1.81 -2.53 -29.68
CA THR A 79 -1.20 -3.48 -28.74
C THR A 79 0.09 -2.94 -28.09
N LEU A 80 0.90 -2.17 -28.84
CA LEU A 80 2.16 -1.58 -28.38
C LEU A 80 1.97 -0.34 -27.46
N ASP A 81 0.80 0.29 -27.48
CA ASP A 81 0.49 1.47 -26.66
C ASP A 81 -0.22 1.13 -25.33
N GLU A 82 -0.80 -0.06 -25.20
CA GLU A 82 -1.56 -0.49 -24.01
C GLU A 82 -0.74 -1.23 -22.94
N ASP A 83 0.44 -1.79 -23.27
CA ASP A 83 1.18 -2.69 -22.39
C ASP A 83 2.59 -2.17 -22.00
N ALA A 84 2.99 -2.43 -20.75
CA ALA A 84 4.31 -2.11 -20.21
C ALA A 84 5.41 -2.89 -20.94
N TYR A 85 5.14 -4.12 -21.38
CA TYR A 85 6.07 -4.99 -22.10
C TYR A 85 6.05 -4.79 -23.62
N SER A 86 5.01 -4.17 -24.15
CA SER A 86 4.83 -3.99 -25.59
C SER A 86 5.64 -2.84 -26.19
N ARG A 87 6.72 -2.40 -25.52
CA ARG A 87 7.83 -1.71 -26.22
C ARG A 87 9.15 -2.37 -25.90
N LEU A 88 9.24 -3.62 -26.34
CA LEU A 88 10.45 -4.14 -26.95
C LEU A 88 10.76 -3.24 -28.16
N SER A 89 11.80 -2.43 -28.02
CA SER A 89 12.05 -1.22 -28.80
C SER A 89 12.43 -1.49 -30.26
N THR A 90 12.66 -0.45 -31.08
CA THR A 90 13.20 -0.57 -32.46
C THR A 90 14.35 -1.59 -32.54
N GLU A 91 15.14 -1.63 -31.48
CA GLU A 91 16.26 -2.51 -31.21
C GLU A 91 15.86 -4.00 -31.16
N MET A 92 14.68 -4.38 -30.63
CA MET A 92 14.17 -5.76 -30.68
C MET A 92 13.74 -6.20 -32.07
N VAL A 93 13.08 -5.33 -32.82
CA VAL A 93 12.76 -5.56 -34.22
C VAL A 93 14.06 -5.69 -35.03
N ASN A 94 15.07 -4.90 -34.69
CA ASN A 94 16.39 -4.99 -35.30
C ASN A 94 17.09 -6.29 -34.95
N ILE A 95 17.05 -6.75 -33.70
CA ILE A 95 17.60 -8.05 -33.29
C ILE A 95 16.88 -9.19 -34.04
N TYR A 96 15.55 -9.12 -34.17
CA TYR A 96 14.76 -10.04 -34.97
C TYR A 96 15.20 -10.07 -36.44
N ILE A 97 15.37 -8.90 -37.06
CA ILE A 97 15.81 -8.78 -38.46
C ILE A 97 17.25 -9.26 -38.63
N MET A 98 18.13 -8.92 -37.69
CA MET A 98 19.54 -9.33 -37.66
C MET A 98 19.68 -10.83 -37.48
N ALA A 99 18.89 -11.45 -36.61
CA ALA A 99 18.89 -12.89 -36.39
C ALA A 99 18.43 -13.64 -37.66
N ASN A 100 17.34 -13.19 -38.29
CA ASN A 100 16.86 -13.76 -39.54
C ASN A 100 17.88 -13.56 -40.67
N SER A 101 18.46 -12.36 -40.79
CA SER A 101 19.49 -12.05 -41.79
C SER A 101 20.72 -12.94 -41.60
N PHE A 102 21.19 -13.09 -40.36
CA PHE A 102 22.36 -13.90 -40.03
C PHE A 102 22.15 -15.38 -40.36
N LEU A 103 21.01 -15.96 -39.99
CA LEU A 103 20.72 -17.36 -40.30
C LEU A 103 20.55 -17.62 -41.80
N ASN A 104 19.93 -16.69 -42.53
CA ASN A 104 19.80 -16.79 -43.99
C ASN A 104 21.16 -16.66 -44.69
N GLU A 105 22.03 -15.79 -44.20
CA GLU A 105 23.40 -15.65 -44.70
C GLU A 105 24.23 -16.91 -44.43
N ILE A 106 24.11 -17.53 -43.25
CA ILE A 106 24.72 -18.84 -42.97
C ILE A 106 24.17 -19.89 -43.94
N SER A 107 22.85 -19.96 -44.08
CA SER A 107 22.17 -20.93 -44.93
C SER A 107 22.54 -20.82 -46.41
N THR A 108 22.93 -19.65 -46.90
CA THR A 108 23.22 -19.40 -48.33
C THR A 108 24.69 -19.46 -48.67
N LYS A 109 25.59 -19.21 -47.71
CA LYS A 109 27.04 -19.09 -47.96
C LYS A 109 27.88 -20.18 -47.31
N VAL A 110 27.38 -20.83 -46.26
CA VAL A 110 28.11 -21.89 -45.56
C VAL A 110 27.60 -23.26 -46.03
N SER A 111 28.46 -24.00 -46.72
CA SER A 111 28.10 -25.33 -47.24
C SER A 111 27.67 -26.28 -46.11
N GLY A 112 26.57 -27.00 -46.32
CA GLY A 112 26.02 -27.96 -45.35
C GLY A 112 24.98 -27.37 -44.38
N TYR A 113 24.70 -26.07 -44.46
CA TYR A 113 23.71 -25.37 -43.61
C TYR A 113 22.45 -24.92 -44.36
N ASP A 114 22.24 -25.37 -45.60
CA ASP A 114 21.07 -25.02 -46.44
C ASP A 114 19.71 -25.38 -45.81
N TRP A 115 19.72 -26.34 -44.87
CA TRP A 115 18.53 -26.75 -44.11
C TRP A 115 18.03 -25.65 -43.15
N ILE A 116 18.87 -24.69 -42.76
CA ILE A 116 18.49 -23.59 -41.86
C ILE A 116 17.34 -22.79 -42.47
N ALA A 117 17.38 -22.44 -43.76
CA ALA A 117 16.30 -21.70 -44.41
C ALA A 117 14.95 -22.43 -44.34
N LYS A 118 14.95 -23.77 -44.52
CA LYS A 118 13.73 -24.60 -44.37
C LYS A 118 13.23 -24.58 -42.93
N LYS A 119 14.14 -24.62 -41.96
CA LYS A 119 13.79 -24.59 -40.54
C LYS A 119 13.20 -23.23 -40.14
N VAL A 120 13.81 -22.12 -40.56
CA VAL A 120 13.28 -20.77 -40.34
C VAL A 120 11.90 -20.59 -40.97
N ALA A 121 11.69 -21.12 -42.18
CA ALA A 121 10.38 -21.11 -42.84
C ALA A 121 9.32 -21.95 -42.09
N TRP A 122 9.67 -23.11 -41.53
CA TRP A 122 8.74 -23.84 -40.66
C TRP A 122 8.40 -23.03 -39.40
N GLN A 123 9.39 -22.34 -38.81
CA GLN A 123 9.16 -21.53 -37.62
C GLN A 123 8.38 -20.22 -37.91
N SER A 124 8.17 -19.80 -39.17
CA SER A 124 7.40 -18.58 -39.50
C SER A 124 5.88 -18.73 -39.34
N GLN A 125 5.42 -19.90 -38.88
CA GLN A 125 4.06 -20.12 -38.39
C GLN A 125 3.72 -19.24 -37.17
N TRP A 126 4.73 -18.84 -36.40
CA TRP A 126 4.60 -17.84 -35.34
C TRP A 126 5.03 -16.48 -35.84
N THR A 127 4.30 -15.44 -35.46
CA THR A 127 4.46 -14.07 -35.92
C THR A 127 4.84 -13.14 -34.78
N LEU A 128 5.35 -11.96 -35.12
CA LEU A 128 5.67 -10.92 -34.13
C LEU A 128 4.44 -10.53 -33.29
N ARG A 129 3.21 -10.73 -33.81
CA ARG A 129 1.96 -10.48 -33.09
C ARG A 129 1.74 -11.45 -31.93
N ASP A 130 2.11 -12.72 -32.09
CA ASP A 130 1.91 -13.78 -31.09
C ASP A 130 2.73 -13.55 -29.81
N LEU A 131 3.83 -12.78 -29.92
CA LEU A 131 4.61 -12.29 -28.77
C LEU A 131 3.86 -11.29 -27.91
N PHE A 132 2.99 -10.49 -28.51
CA PHE A 132 2.37 -9.33 -27.87
C PHE A 132 0.92 -9.58 -27.46
N GLU A 133 0.22 -10.51 -28.11
CA GLU A 133 -1.15 -10.89 -27.70
C GLU A 133 -1.19 -11.58 -26.32
N ASN A 134 -0.06 -12.16 -25.91
CA ASN A 134 0.05 -13.09 -24.80
C ASN A 134 0.91 -12.57 -23.63
N LYS A 135 1.07 -11.24 -23.51
CA LYS A 135 1.69 -10.53 -22.36
C LYS A 135 2.99 -11.19 -21.83
N ASP A 136 3.16 -11.23 -20.50
CA ASP A 136 4.32 -11.74 -19.77
C ASP A 136 4.68 -13.20 -20.12
N TRP A 137 3.68 -14.06 -20.34
CA TRP A 137 3.89 -15.46 -20.66
C TRP A 137 4.33 -15.69 -22.10
N GLY A 138 3.90 -14.83 -23.05
CA GLY A 138 4.36 -14.87 -24.43
C GLY A 138 5.88 -14.71 -24.52
N VAL A 139 6.42 -13.77 -23.77
CA VAL A 139 7.86 -13.57 -23.61
C VAL A 139 8.54 -14.72 -22.87
N ALA A 140 7.93 -15.23 -21.79
CA ALA A 140 8.47 -16.30 -20.95
C ALA A 140 8.44 -17.71 -21.59
N ASN A 141 7.64 -17.91 -22.63
CA ASN A 141 7.59 -19.18 -23.37
C ASN A 141 8.74 -19.34 -24.36
N ASN A 142 9.34 -18.24 -24.84
CA ASN A 142 10.18 -18.24 -26.05
C ASN A 142 9.50 -19.05 -27.17
N VAL A 143 10.16 -19.22 -28.30
CA VAL A 143 9.44 -19.72 -29.46
C VAL A 143 9.35 -21.25 -29.49
N SER A 144 10.22 -21.93 -28.75
CA SER A 144 10.05 -23.35 -28.45
C SER A 144 8.84 -23.62 -27.55
N GLY A 145 8.38 -22.64 -26.77
CA GLY A 145 7.19 -22.77 -25.93
C GLY A 145 5.86 -22.70 -26.68
N TRP A 146 5.85 -22.20 -27.92
CA TRP A 146 4.65 -22.19 -28.77
C TRP A 146 4.54 -23.40 -29.70
N MET A 147 5.53 -24.30 -29.69
CA MET A 147 5.41 -25.59 -30.38
C MET A 147 4.21 -26.36 -29.84
N GLU A 148 3.40 -26.92 -30.74
CA GLU A 148 2.25 -27.72 -30.33
C GLU A 148 2.67 -28.92 -29.46
N PRO A 149 1.81 -29.39 -28.53
CA PRO A 149 2.14 -30.50 -27.62
C PRO A 149 2.60 -31.79 -28.32
N MET A 150 2.17 -32.05 -29.56
CA MET A 150 2.63 -33.21 -30.33
C MET A 150 4.13 -33.21 -30.63
N TYR A 151 4.78 -32.06 -30.53
CA TYR A 151 6.23 -31.90 -30.70
C TYR A 151 7.00 -31.89 -29.37
N LYS A 152 6.38 -32.30 -28.25
CA LYS A 152 7.01 -32.28 -26.92
C LYS A 152 8.37 -32.97 -26.89
N ASP A 153 8.48 -34.18 -27.41
CA ASP A 153 9.70 -34.99 -27.26
C ASP A 153 10.71 -34.80 -28.40
N ASN A 154 10.22 -34.56 -29.63
CA ASN A 154 11.03 -34.52 -30.85
C ASN A 154 11.12 -33.14 -31.52
N GLY A 155 10.39 -32.14 -31.01
CA GLY A 155 10.38 -30.78 -31.53
C GLY A 155 11.59 -29.96 -31.09
N TRP A 156 12.13 -29.19 -32.02
CA TRP A 156 13.18 -28.20 -31.74
C TRP A 156 13.01 -26.95 -32.61
N SER A 157 13.58 -25.83 -32.19
CA SER A 157 13.65 -24.57 -32.94
C SER A 157 15.09 -24.04 -32.98
N LEU A 158 15.39 -23.14 -33.89
CA LEU A 158 16.67 -22.46 -34.05
C LEU A 158 16.52 -21.01 -33.63
N SER A 159 17.43 -20.48 -32.80
CA SER A 159 17.47 -19.07 -32.41
C SER A 159 18.90 -18.50 -32.41
N VAL A 160 19.02 -17.17 -32.38
CA VAL A 160 20.27 -16.43 -32.31
C VAL A 160 20.23 -15.52 -31.08
N THR A 161 21.31 -15.57 -30.30
CA THR A 161 21.57 -14.63 -29.21
C THR A 161 22.69 -13.68 -29.64
N PHE A 162 22.48 -12.37 -29.57
CA PHE A 162 23.55 -11.38 -29.76
C PHE A 162 24.03 -10.91 -28.40
N LEU A 163 25.34 -10.70 -28.26
CA LEU A 163 25.95 -10.33 -26.99
C LEU A 163 26.89 -9.12 -27.12
N ASP A 164 27.00 -8.35 -26.04
CA ASP A 164 27.91 -7.22 -25.91
C ASP A 164 29.34 -7.66 -25.56
N SER A 165 30.25 -6.70 -25.34
CA SER A 165 31.65 -6.97 -24.98
C SER A 165 31.83 -7.64 -23.61
N LYS A 166 30.85 -7.49 -22.71
CA LYS A 166 30.77 -8.15 -21.40
C LYS A 166 30.09 -9.52 -21.49
N THR A 167 29.81 -10.00 -22.71
CA THR A 167 29.10 -11.25 -23.02
C THR A 167 27.63 -11.29 -22.58
N LEU A 168 27.07 -10.15 -22.17
CA LEU A 168 25.66 -10.04 -21.80
C LEU A 168 24.80 -9.86 -23.04
N GLY A 169 23.48 -10.13 -22.93
CA GLY A 169 22.50 -9.87 -23.97
C GLY A 169 22.66 -8.48 -24.59
N TRP A 170 22.84 -8.42 -25.91
CA TRP A 170 23.02 -7.13 -26.59
C TRP A 170 21.69 -6.39 -26.69
N THR A 171 21.64 -5.19 -26.13
CA THR A 171 20.42 -4.38 -26.00
C THR A 171 20.25 -3.33 -27.09
N GLY A 172 21.07 -3.37 -28.14
CA GLY A 172 21.00 -2.42 -29.26
C GLY A 172 21.91 -1.20 -29.16
N ASP A 173 22.65 -1.02 -28.05
CA ASP A 173 23.68 0.03 -27.93
C ASP A 173 25.03 -0.45 -28.51
N GLY A 174 25.61 0.37 -29.38
CA GLY A 174 26.82 0.01 -30.13
C GLY A 174 26.67 -1.22 -31.04
N PRO A 175 27.74 -1.65 -31.74
CA PRO A 175 27.72 -2.90 -32.49
C PRO A 175 27.73 -4.12 -31.54
N PRO A 176 26.99 -5.21 -31.84
CA PRO A 176 27.10 -6.44 -31.06
C PRO A 176 28.51 -7.02 -31.19
N LYS A 177 29.06 -7.55 -30.10
CA LYS A 177 30.41 -8.12 -30.08
C LYS A 177 30.42 -9.59 -30.46
N TYR A 178 29.44 -10.35 -29.97
CA TYR A 178 29.33 -11.78 -30.22
C TYR A 178 27.93 -12.17 -30.69
N ALA A 179 27.84 -13.31 -31.36
CA ALA A 179 26.59 -14.02 -31.61
C ALA A 179 26.72 -15.50 -31.24
N ARG A 180 25.60 -16.14 -30.97
CA ARG A 180 25.51 -17.59 -30.82
C ARG A 180 24.26 -18.09 -31.52
N VAL A 181 24.38 -19.20 -32.24
CA VAL A 181 23.24 -19.92 -32.83
C VAL A 181 22.87 -21.06 -31.90
N ASN A 182 21.60 -21.13 -31.48
CA ASN A 182 21.09 -22.06 -30.49
C ASN A 182 20.03 -22.98 -31.09
N ILE A 183 19.98 -24.23 -30.62
CA ILE A 183 18.91 -25.19 -30.87
C ILE A 183 18.08 -25.34 -29.60
N ASN A 184 16.81 -24.96 -29.62
CA ASN A 184 15.92 -24.99 -28.46
C ASN A 184 14.92 -26.15 -28.53
N LYS A 185 14.84 -26.99 -27.50
CA LYS A 185 13.75 -27.94 -27.26
C LYS A 185 12.55 -27.25 -26.63
N ARG A 186 11.38 -27.90 -26.71
CA ARG A 186 10.12 -27.38 -26.18
C ARG A 186 10.19 -27.07 -24.67
N LEU A 187 9.81 -25.85 -24.28
CA LEU A 187 9.69 -25.43 -22.88
C LEU A 187 8.46 -24.54 -22.71
N VAL A 188 7.55 -24.91 -21.81
CA VAL A 188 6.31 -24.17 -21.53
C VAL A 188 6.38 -23.55 -20.16
N ALA A 189 6.01 -22.28 -20.07
CA ALA A 189 5.82 -21.52 -18.86
C ALA A 189 4.33 -21.20 -18.63
N ASN A 190 3.93 -21.08 -17.37
CA ASN A 190 2.60 -20.59 -16.96
C ASN A 190 2.52 -19.05 -17.03
N GLU A 191 1.40 -18.48 -16.59
CA GLU A 191 1.17 -17.02 -16.57
C GLU A 191 2.20 -16.25 -15.71
N ASP A 192 2.81 -16.92 -14.73
CA ASP A 192 3.83 -16.37 -13.83
C ASP A 192 5.27 -16.55 -14.36
N GLY A 193 5.44 -17.25 -15.49
CA GLY A 193 6.75 -17.56 -16.07
C GLY A 193 7.44 -18.81 -15.51
N ASP A 194 6.74 -19.62 -14.69
CA ASP A 194 7.24 -20.88 -14.15
C ASP A 194 7.05 -22.03 -15.14
N ILE A 195 8.06 -22.90 -15.26
CA ILE A 195 8.04 -24.04 -16.19
C ILE A 195 6.97 -25.07 -15.78
N ILE A 196 6.14 -25.46 -16.76
CA ILE A 196 5.16 -26.55 -16.64
C ILE A 196 5.82 -27.84 -17.12
N ASP A 197 6.30 -28.65 -16.19
CA ASP A 197 7.08 -29.88 -16.47
C ASP A 197 6.32 -30.86 -17.39
N GLU A 198 5.01 -31.01 -17.22
CA GLU A 198 4.20 -31.97 -17.99
C GLU A 198 4.04 -31.58 -19.46
N GLN A 199 4.17 -30.29 -19.77
CA GLN A 199 4.02 -29.76 -21.13
C GLN A 199 5.36 -29.48 -21.81
N SER A 200 6.45 -29.55 -21.04
CA SER A 200 7.82 -29.26 -21.46
C SER A 200 8.59 -30.52 -21.84
N ASN A 201 9.61 -30.39 -22.68
CA ASN A 201 10.52 -31.49 -22.95
C ASN A 201 11.34 -31.78 -21.68
N PRO A 202 11.39 -33.03 -21.18
CA PRO A 202 12.10 -33.34 -19.94
C PRO A 202 13.61 -33.06 -20.02
N ASP A 203 14.23 -33.19 -21.20
CA ASP A 203 15.65 -32.91 -21.42
C ASP A 203 15.98 -31.41 -21.40
N ALA A 204 14.96 -30.56 -21.52
CA ALA A 204 15.10 -29.10 -21.48
C ALA A 204 15.01 -28.55 -20.04
N ILE A 205 14.67 -29.39 -19.05
CA ILE A 205 14.46 -29.01 -17.65
C ILE A 205 15.72 -29.37 -16.84
N ARG A 206 16.31 -28.37 -16.14
CA ARG A 206 17.59 -28.48 -15.39
C ARG A 206 17.64 -29.62 -14.37
N LYS A 207 16.49 -30.03 -13.83
CA LYS A 207 16.41 -31.07 -12.79
C LYS A 207 16.62 -32.49 -13.33
N SER A 208 16.66 -32.70 -14.66
CA SER A 208 16.47 -34.01 -15.27
C SER A 208 17.71 -34.69 -15.88
N SER A 209 18.87 -34.03 -16.09
CA SER A 209 19.98 -34.69 -16.85
C SER A 209 21.41 -34.31 -16.45
N VAL A 210 22.31 -35.30 -16.53
CA VAL A 210 23.77 -35.23 -16.30
C VAL A 210 24.52 -34.63 -17.51
N ASN A 211 23.83 -34.41 -18.63
CA ASN A 211 24.42 -33.98 -19.91
C ASN A 211 23.98 -32.56 -20.35
N ALA A 212 23.31 -31.80 -19.48
CA ALA A 212 22.99 -30.40 -19.75
C ALA A 212 24.31 -29.59 -19.83
N LEU A 213 24.46 -28.76 -20.86
CA LEU A 213 25.60 -27.85 -20.97
C LEU A 213 25.53 -26.81 -19.84
N ASP A 214 26.68 -26.48 -19.25
CA ASP A 214 26.75 -25.44 -18.22
C ASP A 214 26.28 -24.09 -18.77
N SER A 215 25.43 -23.41 -18.00
CA SER A 215 25.01 -22.04 -18.30
C SER A 215 26.20 -21.09 -18.23
N ILE A 216 26.31 -20.15 -19.17
CA ILE A 216 27.34 -19.10 -19.11
C ILE A 216 27.09 -18.13 -17.93
N PHE A 217 25.85 -17.98 -17.46
CA PHE A 217 25.48 -17.12 -16.32
C PHE A 217 24.78 -17.90 -15.21
N GLU A 218 25.15 -17.63 -13.96
CA GLU A 218 24.27 -17.89 -12.82
C GLU A 218 23.25 -16.75 -12.71
N SER A 219 22.02 -16.97 -13.16
CA SER A 219 20.92 -16.01 -12.95
C SER A 219 20.24 -16.28 -11.60
N ALA A 220 20.00 -15.21 -10.83
CA ALA A 220 19.36 -15.24 -9.53
C ALA A 220 17.82 -15.04 -9.58
N ARG A 221 17.12 -15.38 -10.69
CA ARG A 221 15.64 -15.40 -10.78
C ARG A 221 15.14 -16.83 -11.03
N ASN A 222 13.98 -17.18 -10.46
CA ASN A 222 13.22 -18.38 -10.85
C ASN A 222 12.53 -18.24 -12.22
N ILE A 223 12.41 -17.01 -12.73
CA ILE A 223 12.08 -16.77 -14.13
C ILE A 223 13.32 -17.10 -14.97
N GLY A 224 13.34 -18.34 -15.48
CA GLY A 224 14.27 -18.82 -16.52
C GLY A 224 15.73 -18.40 -16.31
N PRO A 225 16.49 -19.02 -15.40
CA PRO A 225 17.93 -18.84 -15.39
C PRO A 225 18.47 -19.42 -16.70
N ILE A 226 18.74 -18.55 -17.70
CA ILE A 226 19.09 -18.85 -19.10
C ILE A 226 18.53 -20.20 -19.54
N TYR A 227 17.41 -20.20 -20.27
CA TYR A 227 16.84 -21.41 -20.87
C TYR A 227 17.82 -22.58 -21.00
N ASN A 228 17.68 -23.60 -20.14
CA ASN A 228 18.31 -24.91 -20.35
C ASN A 228 17.61 -25.69 -21.48
N GLY A 229 16.83 -25.00 -22.32
CA GLY A 229 16.20 -25.55 -23.50
C GLY A 229 17.18 -25.84 -24.63
N TYR A 230 18.45 -25.47 -24.51
CA TYR A 230 19.41 -25.73 -25.57
C TYR A 230 19.76 -27.23 -25.66
N ALA A 231 19.38 -27.88 -26.77
CA ALA A 231 19.94 -29.19 -27.10
C ALA A 231 21.41 -29.06 -27.55
N SER A 232 21.76 -27.93 -28.15
CA SER A 232 23.07 -27.65 -28.76
C SER A 232 23.20 -26.16 -29.06
N SER A 233 24.43 -25.63 -29.09
CA SER A 233 24.71 -24.27 -29.55
C SER A 233 26.04 -24.21 -30.28
N SER A 234 26.23 -23.20 -31.12
CA SER A 234 27.53 -22.88 -31.70
C SER A 234 28.51 -22.40 -30.63
N ASP A 235 29.79 -22.39 -30.97
CA ASP A 235 30.77 -21.57 -30.25
C ASP A 235 30.35 -20.09 -30.28
N LEU A 236 30.89 -19.30 -29.34
CA LEU A 236 30.70 -17.84 -29.36
C LEU A 236 31.35 -17.27 -30.62
N ILE A 237 30.52 -16.79 -31.54
CA ILE A 237 30.95 -16.21 -32.81
C ILE A 237 31.30 -14.75 -32.55
N LEU A 238 32.59 -14.42 -32.57
CA LEU A 238 33.06 -13.04 -32.60
C LEU A 238 32.60 -12.36 -33.91
N LEU A 239 31.88 -11.25 -33.78
CA LEU A 239 31.26 -10.53 -34.89
C LEU A 239 32.17 -9.49 -35.55
N ASP A 240 33.39 -9.30 -35.04
CA ASP A 240 34.41 -8.46 -35.68
C ASP A 240 34.60 -8.91 -37.14
N ASP A 241 34.53 -7.97 -38.09
CA ASP A 241 34.54 -8.18 -39.54
C ASP A 241 33.36 -8.96 -40.15
N LEU A 242 32.41 -9.45 -39.35
CA LEU A 242 31.16 -10.06 -39.81
C LEU A 242 30.00 -9.05 -39.77
N PHE A 243 29.94 -8.21 -38.73
CA PHE A 243 28.95 -7.16 -38.59
C PHE A 243 29.21 -6.00 -39.55
N GLN A 244 28.20 -5.59 -40.32
CA GLN A 244 28.27 -4.45 -41.23
C GLN A 244 27.44 -3.30 -40.67
N LYS A 245 28.06 -2.15 -40.42
CA LYS A 245 27.39 -0.97 -39.83
C LYS A 245 26.39 -0.28 -40.78
N ASP A 246 26.61 -0.40 -42.09
CA ASP A 246 25.80 0.26 -43.12
C ASP A 246 24.41 -0.40 -43.26
N ASN A 247 23.35 0.41 -43.43
CA ASN A 247 21.99 -0.07 -43.62
C ASN A 247 21.87 -0.73 -45.01
N ASN A 248 21.62 -2.04 -45.03
CA ASN A 248 21.47 -2.84 -46.24
C ASN A 248 19.99 -3.12 -46.61
N GLY A 249 19.04 -2.54 -45.87
CA GLY A 249 17.61 -2.76 -46.03
C GLY A 249 17.15 -4.18 -45.65
N LEU A 250 15.86 -4.46 -45.85
CA LEU A 250 15.32 -5.82 -45.72
C LEU A 250 15.81 -6.69 -46.89
N ASN A 251 16.42 -7.84 -46.59
CA ASN A 251 16.76 -8.83 -47.60
C ASN A 251 15.46 -9.26 -48.34
N PRO A 252 15.44 -9.37 -49.69
CA PRO A 252 14.28 -9.82 -50.48
C PRO A 252 13.86 -11.27 -50.14
N GLY A 253 13.21 -11.42 -48.98
CA GLY A 253 12.77 -12.68 -48.38
C GLY A 253 12.00 -12.49 -47.05
N PHE A 254 11.57 -11.26 -46.75
CA PHE A 254 10.96 -10.84 -45.47
C PHE A 254 9.73 -11.66 -45.03
N ILE A 255 9.05 -12.34 -45.96
CA ILE A 255 7.86 -13.16 -45.67
C ILE A 255 8.24 -14.48 -44.94
N ASN A 256 9.51 -14.88 -44.95
CA ASN A 256 10.03 -16.05 -44.22
C ASN A 256 10.70 -15.68 -42.89
N TYR A 257 10.56 -14.45 -42.41
CA TYR A 257 11.16 -14.09 -41.14
C TYR A 257 10.31 -14.63 -39.99
N SER A 258 10.97 -15.19 -38.98
CA SER A 258 10.28 -15.72 -37.81
C SER A 258 10.83 -15.10 -36.52
N PRO A 259 9.99 -14.63 -35.58
CA PRO A 259 10.45 -14.18 -34.27
C PRO A 259 11.13 -15.31 -33.50
N SER A 260 10.88 -16.55 -33.91
CA SER A 260 11.53 -17.76 -33.40
C SER A 260 13.02 -17.82 -33.47
N VAL A 261 13.59 -17.06 -34.40
CA VAL A 261 15.04 -17.06 -34.56
C VAL A 261 15.71 -16.06 -33.63
N MET A 262 14.96 -15.30 -32.85
CA MET A 262 15.48 -14.42 -31.81
C MET A 262 15.35 -15.09 -30.45
N ASP A 263 16.45 -15.15 -29.70
CA ASP A 263 16.41 -15.57 -28.30
C ASP A 263 15.97 -14.43 -27.39
N ILE A 264 14.66 -14.28 -27.21
CA ILE A 264 14.07 -13.08 -26.60
C ILE A 264 14.50 -12.94 -25.14
N ILE A 265 14.47 -13.99 -24.32
CA ILE A 265 14.82 -13.88 -22.89
C ILE A 265 16.24 -13.40 -22.65
N ASN A 266 17.21 -13.83 -23.48
CA ASN A 266 18.59 -13.39 -23.34
C ASN A 266 18.89 -12.05 -24.02
N ASN A 267 17.93 -11.49 -24.78
CA ASN A 267 18.07 -10.19 -25.45
C ASN A 267 17.14 -9.10 -24.86
N ILE A 268 16.22 -9.41 -23.93
CA ILE A 268 15.39 -8.36 -23.29
C ILE A 268 16.14 -7.66 -22.15
N PRO A 269 16.17 -6.32 -22.12
CA PRO A 269 16.44 -5.57 -20.90
C PRO A 269 15.26 -5.72 -19.91
N LEU A 270 15.02 -6.92 -19.36
CA LEU A 270 13.87 -7.28 -18.50
C LEU A 270 14.14 -7.05 -17.00
N ASN A 271 15.16 -6.25 -16.69
CA ASN A 271 15.65 -6.10 -15.33
C ASN A 271 15.49 -4.69 -14.75
N PHE A 272 14.95 -3.73 -15.51
CA PHE A 272 14.72 -2.39 -14.98
C PHE A 272 13.29 -2.23 -14.45
N ASP A 273 13.17 -2.17 -13.13
CA ASP A 273 11.92 -1.83 -12.44
C ASP A 273 12.01 -0.38 -11.95
N PHE A 274 11.53 0.54 -12.78
CA PHE A 274 11.65 1.96 -12.51
C PHE A 274 10.96 2.39 -11.21
N GLY A 275 9.77 1.85 -10.91
CA GLY A 275 9.04 2.22 -9.70
C GLY A 275 9.81 1.82 -8.43
N ASN A 276 10.38 0.62 -8.40
CA ASN A 276 11.23 0.19 -7.29
C ASN A 276 12.59 0.90 -7.28
N ASP A 277 13.16 1.26 -8.42
CA ASP A 277 14.41 2.05 -8.47
C ASP A 277 14.20 3.45 -7.88
N VAL A 278 13.09 4.12 -8.20
CA VAL A 278 12.71 5.40 -7.60
C VAL A 278 12.57 5.26 -6.08
N LEU A 279 11.76 4.30 -5.61
CA LEU A 279 11.53 4.08 -4.17
C LEU A 279 12.85 3.83 -3.42
N LYS A 280 13.76 3.04 -3.99
CA LYS A 280 15.07 2.78 -3.40
C LYS A 280 15.93 4.04 -3.34
N LYS A 281 15.99 4.84 -4.41
CA LYS A 281 16.76 6.09 -4.46
C LYS A 281 16.19 7.17 -3.54
N SER A 282 14.89 7.13 -3.29
CA SER A 282 14.16 8.12 -2.49
C SER A 282 13.97 7.72 -1.02
N LYS A 283 14.63 6.65 -0.56
CA LYS A 283 14.44 6.12 0.80
C LYS A 283 14.58 7.18 1.91
N GLU A 284 15.66 7.97 1.88
CA GLU A 284 15.92 9.01 2.89
C GLU A 284 14.83 10.09 2.87
N LEU A 285 14.39 10.50 1.68
CA LEU A 285 13.32 11.49 1.52
C LEU A 285 11.96 10.95 1.99
N ILE A 286 11.68 9.66 1.76
CA ILE A 286 10.48 9.00 2.28
C ILE A 286 10.51 8.99 3.81
N GLU A 287 11.65 8.66 4.41
CA GLU A 287 11.82 8.66 5.87
C GLU A 287 11.59 10.05 6.46
N GLU A 288 12.22 11.08 5.91
CA GLU A 288 12.09 12.46 6.36
C GLU A 288 10.64 12.98 6.26
N GLU A 289 10.02 12.83 5.09
CA GLU A 289 8.68 13.37 4.83
C GLU A 289 7.59 12.64 5.61
N LEU A 290 7.72 11.31 5.75
CA LEU A 290 6.77 10.53 6.54
C LEU A 290 6.87 10.87 8.03
N ASN A 291 8.10 11.03 8.57
CA ASN A 291 8.31 11.49 9.94
C ASN A 291 7.69 12.87 10.16
N ASN A 292 7.98 13.82 9.26
CA ASN A 292 7.46 15.19 9.34
C ASN A 292 5.93 15.23 9.29
N TYR A 293 5.31 14.41 8.44
CA TYR A 293 3.86 14.31 8.35
C TYR A 293 3.24 13.74 9.62
N LEU A 294 3.74 12.61 10.11
CA LEU A 294 3.17 11.90 11.26
C LEU A 294 3.38 12.63 12.59
N ILE A 295 4.46 13.41 12.74
CA ILE A 295 4.62 14.32 13.90
C ILE A 295 3.57 15.43 13.88
N LYS A 296 3.30 16.02 12.71
CA LYS A 296 2.33 17.12 12.58
C LYS A 296 0.89 16.64 12.63
N ASN A 297 0.63 15.41 12.17
CA ASN A 297 -0.69 14.81 12.04
C ASN A 297 -0.66 13.40 12.64
N PRO A 298 -0.59 13.29 13.98
CA PRO A 298 -0.54 11.98 14.63
C PRO A 298 -1.84 11.21 14.41
N ILE A 299 -1.74 9.89 14.38
CA ILE A 299 -2.85 8.96 14.19
C ILE A 299 -3.44 8.62 15.55
N TYR A 300 -4.71 8.92 15.75
CA TYR A 300 -5.42 8.60 16.99
C TYR A 300 -5.92 7.14 16.98
N LEU A 301 -5.48 6.37 17.97
CA LEU A 301 -5.84 4.97 18.15
C LEU A 301 -6.88 4.81 19.26
N ASN A 302 -7.96 4.09 18.96
CA ASN A 302 -8.99 3.72 19.92
C ASN A 302 -9.65 2.39 19.55
N GLU A 303 -10.61 1.96 20.35
CA GLU A 303 -11.30 0.67 20.21
C GLU A 303 -11.96 0.45 18.84
N THR A 304 -12.28 1.53 18.12
CA THR A 304 -13.02 1.53 16.86
C THR A 304 -12.22 2.09 15.68
N SER A 305 -10.89 2.21 15.80
CA SER A 305 -10.05 2.77 14.73
C SER A 305 -10.12 1.97 13.43
N ASP A 306 -10.30 2.67 12.29
CA ASP A 306 -10.27 2.06 10.96
C ASP A 306 -8.82 1.83 10.49
N ILE A 307 -8.37 0.58 10.61
CA ILE A 307 -7.02 0.14 10.25
C ILE A 307 -6.75 0.27 8.75
N LYS A 308 -7.76 0.09 7.90
CA LYS A 308 -7.61 0.27 6.46
C LYS A 308 -7.27 1.72 6.16
N MET A 309 -7.91 2.67 6.85
CA MET A 309 -7.66 4.08 6.67
C MET A 309 -6.24 4.49 7.09
N ILE A 310 -5.72 3.94 8.20
CA ILE A 310 -4.32 4.14 8.62
C ILE A 310 -3.36 3.75 7.50
N ASN A 311 -3.56 2.56 6.90
CA ASN A 311 -2.72 2.11 5.80
C ASN A 311 -2.83 3.02 4.57
N ILE A 312 -4.03 3.51 4.23
CA ILE A 312 -4.24 4.43 3.11
C ILE A 312 -3.49 5.75 3.33
N VAL A 313 -3.55 6.32 4.54
CA VAL A 313 -2.84 7.58 4.87
C VAL A 313 -1.34 7.40 4.68
N LEU A 314 -0.74 6.37 5.28
CA LEU A 314 0.69 6.07 5.16
C LEU A 314 1.10 5.84 3.70
N LYS A 315 0.28 5.06 2.97
CA LYS A 315 0.50 4.77 1.56
C LYS A 315 0.42 6.02 0.67
N ASN A 316 -0.53 6.92 0.91
CA ASN A 316 -0.66 8.17 0.17
C ASN A 316 0.60 9.04 0.36
N GLN A 317 1.14 9.15 1.58
CA GLN A 317 2.38 9.90 1.83
C GLN A 317 3.55 9.33 1.02
N ILE A 318 3.80 8.02 1.07
CA ILE A 318 4.86 7.37 0.29
C ILE A 318 4.60 7.51 -1.22
N TYR A 319 3.34 7.41 -1.65
CA TYR A 319 2.96 7.58 -3.06
C TYR A 319 3.25 8.98 -3.59
N SER A 320 3.12 10.04 -2.77
CA SER A 320 3.46 11.40 -3.19
C SER A 320 4.94 11.52 -3.58
N ILE A 321 5.82 10.91 -2.80
CA ILE A 321 7.28 10.88 -3.05
C ILE A 321 7.59 10.04 -4.28
N LEU A 322 7.00 8.84 -4.40
CA LEU A 322 7.14 8.02 -5.60
C LEU A 322 6.78 8.80 -6.86
N PHE A 323 5.68 9.55 -6.85
CA PHE A 323 5.25 10.34 -8.00
C PHE A 323 6.23 11.50 -8.25
N SER A 324 6.47 12.36 -7.27
CA SER A 324 7.32 13.55 -7.45
C SER A 324 8.74 13.18 -7.89
N GLU A 325 9.33 12.14 -7.30
CA GLU A 325 10.68 11.69 -7.64
C GLU A 325 10.71 10.98 -9.01
N SER A 326 9.62 10.32 -9.42
CA SER A 326 9.50 9.80 -10.78
C SER A 326 9.53 10.90 -11.85
N LEU A 327 9.08 12.11 -11.54
CA LEU A 327 9.17 13.26 -12.45
C LEU A 327 10.63 13.73 -12.63
N LYS A 328 11.50 13.47 -11.65
CA LYS A 328 12.94 13.79 -11.67
C LYS A 328 13.80 12.75 -12.41
N ARG A 329 13.21 11.71 -13.00
CA ARG A 329 13.92 10.58 -13.65
C ARG A 329 15.07 10.94 -14.60
N ARG A 330 15.05 12.13 -15.23
CA ARG A 330 16.11 12.61 -16.14
C ARG A 330 17.39 13.01 -15.42
N GLN A 331 17.30 13.31 -14.13
CA GLN A 331 18.41 13.69 -13.27
C GLN A 331 19.07 12.47 -12.61
N PHE A 332 18.44 11.29 -12.67
CA PHE A 332 18.94 10.09 -12.04
C PHE A 332 20.19 9.57 -12.74
N LYS A 333 21.19 9.22 -11.92
CA LYS A 333 22.47 8.66 -12.34
C LYS A 333 22.74 7.32 -11.66
N ASP A 334 23.50 6.47 -12.32
CA ASP A 334 24.07 5.26 -11.76
C ASP A 334 25.34 5.56 -10.93
N ASP A 335 25.93 4.52 -10.34
CA ASP A 335 27.13 4.61 -9.49
C ASP A 335 28.37 5.09 -10.28
N GLU A 336 28.35 4.97 -11.61
CA GLU A 336 29.39 5.44 -12.52
C GLU A 336 29.12 6.90 -13.00
N GLY A 337 28.00 7.50 -12.57
CA GLY A 337 27.59 8.86 -12.90
C GLY A 337 26.87 9.00 -14.23
N ASN A 338 26.54 7.90 -14.91
CA ASN A 338 25.81 7.90 -16.17
C ASN A 338 24.30 8.00 -15.92
N GLY A 339 23.60 8.75 -16.77
CA GLY A 339 22.15 8.79 -16.76
C GLY A 339 21.53 7.48 -17.27
N TYR A 340 20.21 7.36 -17.14
CA TYR A 340 19.50 6.25 -17.75
C TYR A 340 19.74 6.15 -19.26
N THR A 341 19.92 4.91 -19.73
CA THR A 341 19.89 4.56 -21.14
C THR A 341 18.55 4.96 -21.78
N LYS A 342 18.52 5.06 -23.11
CA LYS A 342 17.30 5.38 -23.86
C LYS A 342 16.16 4.41 -23.56
N GLU A 343 16.49 3.14 -23.34
CA GLU A 343 15.58 2.05 -23.04
C GLU A 343 14.99 2.20 -21.62
N GLN A 344 15.85 2.44 -20.63
CA GLN A 344 15.42 2.72 -19.25
C GLN A 344 14.55 3.98 -19.18
N MET A 345 14.91 5.03 -19.92
CA MET A 345 14.13 6.27 -19.99
C MET A 345 12.74 6.04 -20.61
N ASN A 346 12.62 5.16 -21.60
CA ASN A 346 11.33 4.80 -22.18
C ASN A 346 10.42 4.06 -21.18
N VAL A 347 10.97 3.12 -20.40
CA VAL A 347 10.24 2.44 -19.32
C VAL A 347 9.76 3.46 -18.27
N ALA A 348 10.65 4.37 -17.87
CA ALA A 348 10.35 5.42 -16.91
C ALA A 348 9.25 6.38 -17.42
N ASN A 349 9.33 6.82 -18.68
CA ASN A 349 8.31 7.67 -19.32
C ASN A 349 6.92 7.00 -19.32
N LYS A 350 6.83 5.71 -19.63
CA LYS A 350 5.56 4.96 -19.59
C LYS A 350 4.99 4.88 -18.18
N TYR A 351 5.85 4.60 -17.20
CA TYR A 351 5.44 4.54 -15.79
C TYR A 351 4.88 5.89 -15.32
N VAL A 352 5.55 7.00 -15.65
CA VAL A 352 5.07 8.36 -15.31
C VAL A 352 3.76 8.69 -16.03
N LYS A 353 3.61 8.34 -17.30
CA LYS A 353 2.33 8.49 -18.02
C LYS A 353 1.20 7.73 -17.31
N LYS A 354 1.47 6.52 -16.82
CA LYS A 354 0.50 5.73 -16.05
C LYS A 354 0.15 6.41 -14.71
N LEU A 355 1.12 6.98 -14.00
CA LEU A 355 0.88 7.77 -12.78
C LEU A 355 -0.08 8.95 -13.06
N PHE A 356 0.17 9.73 -14.12
CA PHE A 356 -0.72 10.82 -14.52
C PHE A 356 -2.13 10.36 -14.90
N ASN A 357 -2.26 9.26 -15.65
CA ASN A 357 -3.56 8.70 -16.02
C ASN A 357 -4.36 8.24 -14.79
N ASN A 358 -3.70 7.60 -13.82
CA ASN A 358 -4.31 7.18 -12.57
C ASN A 358 -4.74 8.38 -11.73
N LEU A 359 -3.91 9.43 -11.66
CA LEU A 359 -4.25 10.68 -10.98
C LEU A 359 -5.47 11.33 -11.63
N PHE A 360 -5.47 11.51 -12.95
CA PHE A 360 -6.60 12.11 -13.67
C PHE A 360 -7.91 11.34 -13.43
N THR A 361 -7.86 10.01 -13.49
CA THR A 361 -9.01 9.15 -13.20
C THR A 361 -9.51 9.34 -11.76
N THR A 362 -8.58 9.40 -10.80
CA THR A 362 -8.89 9.56 -9.38
C THR A 362 -9.52 10.92 -9.09
N LEU A 363 -8.92 12.01 -9.61
CA LEU A 363 -9.44 13.38 -9.47
C LEU A 363 -10.81 13.53 -10.13
N THR A 364 -10.99 12.99 -11.34
CA THR A 364 -12.29 12.98 -12.03
C THR A 364 -13.36 12.24 -11.23
N SER A 365 -12.99 11.14 -10.57
CA SER A 365 -13.91 10.42 -9.69
C SER A 365 -14.23 11.22 -8.44
N LEU A 366 -13.26 11.92 -7.83
CA LEU A 366 -13.51 12.79 -6.67
C LEU A 366 -14.43 13.96 -7.00
N LEU A 367 -14.28 14.57 -8.17
CA LEU A 367 -15.16 15.64 -8.65
C LEU A 367 -16.62 15.20 -8.86
N ARG A 368 -16.90 13.88 -8.86
CA ARG A 368 -18.27 13.33 -8.91
C ARG A 368 -18.87 13.09 -7.54
N GLU A 369 -18.10 13.18 -6.46
CA GLU A 369 -18.60 12.98 -5.11
C GLU A 369 -19.47 14.18 -4.68
N ASP A 370 -20.59 13.89 -3.99
CA ASP A 370 -21.56 14.91 -3.60
C ASP A 370 -20.94 15.92 -2.62
N PHE A 371 -20.13 15.45 -1.67
CA PHE A 371 -19.48 16.32 -0.68
C PHE A 371 -18.50 17.31 -1.32
N VAL A 372 -17.77 16.88 -2.36
CA VAL A 372 -16.88 17.77 -3.13
C VAL A 372 -17.71 18.81 -3.87
N ASN A 373 -18.80 18.41 -4.52
CA ASN A 373 -19.67 19.34 -5.23
C ASN A 373 -20.38 20.35 -4.32
N SER A 374 -20.60 19.99 -3.05
CA SER A 374 -21.17 20.87 -2.04
C SER A 374 -20.17 21.87 -1.42
N ASN A 375 -18.86 21.68 -1.65
CA ASN A 375 -17.79 22.54 -1.12
C ASN A 375 -17.06 23.26 -2.27
N GLU A 376 -17.36 24.55 -2.46
CA GLU A 376 -16.83 25.35 -3.58
C GLU A 376 -15.30 25.43 -3.59
N GLU A 377 -14.65 25.53 -2.43
CA GLU A 377 -13.19 25.59 -2.33
C GLU A 377 -12.54 24.28 -2.78
N SER A 378 -13.03 23.15 -2.25
CA SER A 378 -12.50 21.81 -2.57
C SER A 378 -12.71 21.49 -4.05
N LYS A 379 -13.92 21.77 -4.56
CA LYS A 379 -14.24 21.60 -5.97
C LYS A 379 -13.31 22.41 -6.87
N LYS A 380 -13.20 23.72 -6.63
CA LYS A 380 -12.38 24.61 -7.44
C LYS A 380 -10.93 24.17 -7.44
N PHE A 381 -10.39 23.83 -6.26
CA PHE A 381 -9.02 23.32 -6.16
C PHE A 381 -8.82 22.04 -6.99
N LEU A 382 -9.72 21.06 -6.88
CA LEU A 382 -9.60 19.78 -7.59
C LEU A 382 -9.76 19.96 -9.10
N GLU A 383 -10.63 20.87 -9.56
CA GLU A 383 -10.76 21.25 -10.98
C GLU A 383 -9.47 21.92 -11.49
N ASP A 384 -8.94 22.90 -10.75
CA ASP A 384 -7.70 23.58 -11.09
C ASP A 384 -6.51 22.61 -11.13
N PHE A 385 -6.39 21.73 -10.14
CA PHE A 385 -5.33 20.73 -10.10
C PHE A 385 -5.47 19.68 -11.20
N SER A 386 -6.69 19.23 -11.50
CA SER A 386 -6.94 18.33 -12.62
C SER A 386 -6.49 18.95 -13.95
N ASN A 387 -6.83 20.22 -14.21
CA ASN A 387 -6.39 20.94 -15.40
C ASN A 387 -4.87 21.16 -15.42
N GLN A 388 -4.28 21.53 -14.28
CA GLN A 388 -2.83 21.66 -14.16
C GLN A 388 -2.10 20.33 -14.38
N SER A 389 -2.66 19.20 -13.96
CA SER A 389 -2.06 17.87 -14.16
C SER A 389 -1.96 17.49 -15.64
N ILE A 390 -2.91 17.92 -16.48
CA ILE A 390 -2.85 17.77 -17.94
C ILE A 390 -1.67 18.58 -18.49
N ASN A 391 -1.52 19.82 -18.05
CA ASN A 391 -0.40 20.68 -18.45
C ASN A 391 0.95 20.12 -17.98
N PHE A 392 1.04 19.65 -16.73
CA PHE A 392 2.25 19.00 -16.21
C PHE A 392 2.62 17.76 -17.00
N SER A 393 1.65 16.91 -17.34
CA SER A 393 1.86 15.73 -18.20
C SER A 393 2.36 16.12 -19.60
N ALA A 394 1.79 17.17 -20.19
CA ALA A 394 2.22 17.67 -21.49
C ALA A 394 3.66 18.22 -21.46
N ILE A 395 4.02 19.00 -20.44
CA ILE A 395 5.39 19.52 -20.27
C ILE A 395 6.36 18.37 -19.98
N ASP A 396 5.99 17.45 -19.08
CA ASP A 396 6.83 16.29 -18.74
C ASP A 396 7.03 15.33 -19.91
N SER A 397 6.20 15.38 -20.95
CA SER A 397 6.41 14.60 -22.18
C SER A 397 7.55 15.13 -23.07
N THR A 398 8.03 16.35 -22.82
CA THR A 398 9.14 16.96 -23.56
C THR A 398 10.51 16.42 -23.12
N SER A 399 11.57 16.72 -23.87
CA SER A 399 12.94 16.32 -23.49
C SER A 399 13.37 16.89 -22.15
N ASP A 400 12.96 18.12 -21.86
CA ASP A 400 13.46 18.90 -20.72
C ASP A 400 12.72 18.53 -19.42
N GLY A 401 11.48 18.07 -19.54
CA GLY A 401 10.66 17.67 -18.39
C GLY A 401 10.19 18.87 -17.56
N LEU A 402 9.78 18.60 -16.32
CA LEU A 402 9.40 19.62 -15.34
C LEU A 402 10.63 20.15 -14.59
N THR A 403 10.60 21.42 -14.21
CA THR A 403 11.58 22.02 -13.31
C THR A 403 11.33 21.59 -11.86
N ASP A 404 12.35 21.62 -10.99
CA ASP A 404 12.21 21.23 -9.58
C ASP A 404 11.11 22.02 -8.85
N SER A 405 10.98 23.32 -9.14
CA SER A 405 9.90 24.14 -8.58
C SER A 405 8.52 23.68 -9.02
N GLN A 406 8.35 23.24 -10.27
CA GLN A 406 7.07 22.70 -10.75
C GLN A 406 6.77 21.33 -10.12
N ILE A 407 7.79 20.51 -9.90
CA ILE A 407 7.66 19.22 -9.24
C ILE A 407 7.23 19.41 -7.77
N GLU A 408 7.79 20.40 -7.07
CA GLU A 408 7.38 20.71 -5.70
C GLU A 408 5.94 21.22 -5.65
N THR A 409 5.56 22.16 -6.52
CA THR A 409 4.16 22.61 -6.63
C THR A 409 3.21 21.45 -6.94
N PHE A 410 3.63 20.50 -7.80
CA PHE A 410 2.84 19.30 -8.07
C PHE A 410 2.67 18.43 -6.81
N LYS A 411 3.75 18.19 -6.06
CA LYS A 411 3.74 17.41 -4.81
C LYS A 411 2.82 18.06 -3.76
N GLU A 412 2.95 19.37 -3.53
CA GLU A 412 2.09 20.11 -2.61
C GLU A 412 0.61 20.00 -2.99
N ASN A 413 0.29 20.17 -4.27
CA ASN A 413 -1.09 20.02 -4.76
C ASN A 413 -1.60 18.58 -4.63
N LEU A 414 -0.73 17.58 -4.85
CA LEU A 414 -1.08 16.18 -4.67
C LEU A 414 -1.40 15.85 -3.21
N LEU A 415 -0.59 16.32 -2.26
CA LEU A 415 -0.84 16.18 -0.83
C LEU A 415 -2.15 16.85 -0.42
N LYS A 416 -2.43 18.06 -0.94
CA LYS A 416 -3.70 18.75 -0.68
C LYS A 416 -4.90 18.03 -1.30
N ALA A 417 -4.73 17.36 -2.45
CA ALA A 417 -5.76 16.53 -3.03
C ALA A 417 -6.07 15.27 -2.20
N PHE A 418 -5.08 14.71 -1.47
CA PHE A 418 -5.34 13.62 -0.52
C PHE A 418 -6.26 14.10 0.61
N GLU A 419 -6.00 15.28 1.17
CA GLU A 419 -6.84 15.84 2.24
C GLU A 419 -8.28 16.12 1.75
N TYR A 420 -8.44 16.72 0.56
CA TYR A 420 -9.77 16.95 -0.03
C TYR A 420 -10.46 15.70 -0.58
N SER A 421 -9.78 14.54 -0.59
CA SER A 421 -10.42 13.28 -0.94
C SER A 421 -11.33 12.74 0.17
N ARG A 422 -11.27 13.35 1.36
CA ARG A 422 -12.11 13.09 2.53
C ARG A 422 -13.13 14.20 2.70
N ASN A 423 -14.36 13.85 3.08
CA ASN A 423 -15.33 14.83 3.56
C ASN A 423 -15.00 15.22 5.00
N THR A 424 -14.56 16.47 5.23
CA THR A 424 -14.19 16.92 6.58
C THR A 424 -15.37 17.06 7.54
N ASN A 425 -16.60 17.10 7.00
CA ASN A 425 -17.84 17.17 7.78
C ASN A 425 -18.44 15.78 8.06
N ASP A 426 -17.90 14.73 7.45
CA ASP A 426 -18.29 13.36 7.72
C ASP A 426 -17.13 12.64 8.40
N VAL A 427 -17.41 12.18 9.60
CA VAL A 427 -16.45 11.62 10.55
C VAL A 427 -16.07 10.19 10.20
N GLU A 428 -16.91 9.50 9.42
CA GLU A 428 -16.65 8.17 8.86
C GLU A 428 -15.96 8.25 7.49
N SER A 429 -15.98 9.44 6.86
CA SER A 429 -15.25 9.65 5.62
C SER A 429 -13.75 9.62 5.86
N GLY A 430 -13.03 8.91 5.00
CA GLY A 430 -11.57 8.95 5.00
C GLY A 430 -10.98 9.17 3.60
N GLN A 431 -9.66 9.14 3.52
CA GLN A 431 -8.93 9.42 2.29
C GLN A 431 -9.14 8.32 1.25
N LYS A 432 -9.08 8.71 -0.02
CA LYS A 432 -9.04 7.79 -1.16
C LYS A 432 -7.63 7.20 -1.31
N ASP A 433 -7.51 5.94 -1.73
CA ASP A 433 -6.21 5.32 -2.02
C ASP A 433 -5.72 5.72 -3.42
N PHE A 434 -4.86 6.74 -3.49
CA PHE A 434 -4.26 7.20 -4.75
C PHE A 434 -3.18 6.22 -5.28
N GLY A 435 -2.60 5.42 -4.40
CA GLY A 435 -1.54 4.46 -4.72
C GLY A 435 -2.03 3.06 -5.08
N THR A 436 -3.35 2.80 -5.09
CA THR A 436 -3.99 1.46 -5.14
C THR A 436 -3.25 0.43 -5.97
N THR A 437 -2.89 0.76 -7.22
CA THR A 437 -2.27 -0.18 -8.17
C THR A 437 -0.78 0.08 -8.41
N MET A 438 -0.20 1.14 -7.87
CA MET A 438 1.18 1.57 -8.19
C MET A 438 2.15 1.39 -7.02
N LEU A 439 1.61 1.28 -5.81
CA LEU A 439 2.35 1.13 -4.56
C LEU A 439 1.66 0.08 -3.70
N THR A 440 2.45 -0.79 -3.10
CA THR A 440 2.04 -1.71 -2.05
C THR A 440 2.73 -1.29 -0.77
N THR A 441 1.99 -1.28 0.34
CA THR A 441 2.50 -1.03 1.69
C THR A 441 2.06 -2.18 2.60
N VAL A 442 2.99 -2.65 3.42
CA VAL A 442 2.73 -3.64 4.47
C VAL A 442 3.28 -3.09 5.77
N ASN A 443 2.38 -2.82 6.71
CA ASN A 443 2.74 -2.27 8.02
C ASN A 443 2.89 -3.43 9.01
N ASN A 444 4.00 -3.45 9.73
CA ASN A 444 4.36 -4.50 10.67
C ASN A 444 4.74 -3.90 12.02
N LYS A 445 4.61 -4.74 13.04
CA LYS A 445 5.06 -4.50 14.41
C LYS A 445 6.32 -5.29 14.68
N ILE A 446 7.29 -4.65 15.32
CA ILE A 446 8.52 -5.27 15.80
C ILE A 446 8.57 -5.18 17.33
N ASP A 447 8.95 -6.28 17.98
CA ASP A 447 9.14 -6.34 19.44
C ASP A 447 10.59 -6.02 19.82
N THR A 448 10.77 -4.97 20.62
CA THR A 448 12.08 -4.50 21.10
C THR A 448 12.53 -5.24 22.35
N LYS A 449 11.60 -5.74 23.19
CA LYS A 449 11.90 -6.44 24.45
C LYS A 449 12.60 -7.78 24.21
N ASN A 450 12.28 -8.47 23.11
CA ASN A 450 12.91 -9.74 22.73
C ASN A 450 14.13 -9.58 21.82
N SER A 451 14.40 -8.39 21.27
CA SER A 451 15.54 -8.15 20.37
C SER A 451 16.90 -8.02 21.09
N VAL A 452 16.91 -7.77 22.41
CA VAL A 452 18.12 -7.54 23.21
C VAL A 452 18.38 -8.69 24.18
N LEU A 453 18.74 -9.87 23.67
CA LEU A 453 19.40 -10.93 24.47
C LEU A 453 20.40 -11.76 23.62
N LYS A 454 21.15 -11.12 22.72
CA LYS A 454 22.41 -11.69 22.23
C LYS A 454 23.54 -10.68 22.44
N ASN A 455 24.35 -11.00 23.44
CA ASN A 455 25.52 -10.24 23.88
C ASN A 455 26.44 -9.86 22.72
N GLU A 456 27.04 -8.68 22.87
CA GLU A 456 27.99 -7.93 22.03
C GLU A 456 29.30 -8.67 21.60
N GLU A 457 29.33 -9.99 21.44
CA GLU A 457 30.57 -10.74 21.13
C GLU A 457 30.56 -11.57 19.83
N GLN A 458 29.58 -11.40 18.93
CA GLN A 458 29.66 -12.07 17.62
C GLN A 458 29.44 -11.09 16.47
N GLY A 459 30.44 -11.07 15.59
CA GLY A 459 30.66 -10.02 14.61
C GLY A 459 29.60 -9.89 13.53
N GLU A 460 29.74 -8.79 12.79
CA GLU A 460 29.04 -8.38 11.57
C GLU A 460 28.26 -9.50 10.87
N GLY A 461 27.01 -9.64 11.28
CA GLY A 461 26.05 -10.57 10.69
C GLY A 461 24.66 -10.10 11.06
N SER A 462 24.10 -9.22 10.23
CA SER A 462 22.70 -8.74 10.19
C SER A 462 21.79 -9.34 11.27
N GLU A 463 21.57 -8.61 12.36
CA GLU A 463 20.56 -8.95 13.37
C GLU A 463 19.21 -9.16 12.68
N LYS A 464 18.71 -10.40 12.68
CA LYS A 464 17.33 -10.68 12.30
C LYS A 464 16.44 -10.12 13.39
N VAL A 465 15.93 -8.93 13.15
CA VAL A 465 14.84 -8.35 13.93
C VAL A 465 13.58 -9.17 13.64
N ASP A 466 13.09 -9.91 14.63
CA ASP A 466 11.91 -10.77 14.48
C ASP A 466 10.62 -9.92 14.37
N LEU A 467 9.84 -10.16 13.32
CA LEU A 467 8.53 -9.52 13.12
C LEU A 467 7.53 -10.10 14.14
N ALA A 468 6.90 -9.24 14.92
CA ALA A 468 5.92 -9.64 15.93
C ALA A 468 4.54 -9.94 15.30
N SER A 469 4.03 -9.06 14.45
CA SER A 469 2.78 -9.26 13.71
C SER A 469 2.62 -8.30 12.52
N ASN A 470 1.70 -8.64 11.61
CA ASN A 470 1.19 -7.72 10.60
C ASN A 470 0.07 -6.86 11.21
N LEU A 471 0.06 -5.57 10.90
CA LEU A 471 -0.87 -4.62 11.47
C LEU A 471 -2.21 -4.61 10.72
N VAL A 472 -3.09 -5.59 11.00
CA VAL A 472 -4.34 -5.83 10.25
C VAL A 472 -5.61 -5.62 11.07
N SER A 473 -5.49 -5.51 12.39
CA SER A 473 -6.60 -5.32 13.33
C SER A 473 -6.26 -4.29 14.39
N VAL A 474 -7.29 -3.71 15.06
CA VAL A 474 -7.09 -2.77 16.18
C VAL A 474 -6.22 -3.38 17.28
N ASN A 475 -6.37 -4.68 17.53
CA ASN A 475 -5.58 -5.40 18.53
C ASN A 475 -4.06 -5.36 18.26
N ASP A 476 -3.65 -5.31 16.98
CA ASP A 476 -2.23 -5.25 16.63
C ASP A 476 -1.60 -3.90 17.03
N TYR A 477 -2.42 -2.84 17.07
CA TYR A 477 -2.01 -1.47 17.39
C TYR A 477 -2.09 -1.13 18.89
N LEU A 478 -2.61 -2.02 19.74
CA LEU A 478 -2.88 -1.68 21.15
C LEU A 478 -1.66 -1.13 21.87
N ASP A 479 -0.48 -1.69 21.61
CA ASP A 479 0.73 -1.31 22.31
C ASP A 479 1.50 -0.14 21.65
N PHE A 480 0.99 0.42 20.55
CA PHE A 480 1.58 1.63 19.95
C PHE A 480 1.19 2.85 20.79
N GLY A 481 2.17 3.71 21.12
CA GLY A 481 1.98 4.84 22.05
C GLY A 481 1.98 4.41 23.53
N ILE A 482 1.42 3.24 23.86
CA ILE A 482 1.31 2.82 25.28
C ILE A 482 2.67 2.49 25.92
N ASP A 483 3.53 1.76 25.22
CA ASP A 483 4.89 1.54 25.70
C ASP A 483 5.93 1.42 24.56
N ASN A 484 7.17 1.70 24.93
CA ASN A 484 8.35 1.65 24.08
C ASN A 484 8.74 0.21 23.61
N SER A 485 7.89 -0.80 23.83
CA SER A 485 8.22 -2.19 23.50
C SER A 485 8.06 -2.50 22.02
N TYR A 486 7.34 -1.67 21.27
CA TYR A 486 7.02 -1.98 19.89
C TYR A 486 7.31 -0.81 18.95
N LYS A 487 7.82 -1.15 17.78
CA LYS A 487 8.23 -0.19 16.74
C LYS A 487 7.48 -0.45 15.45
N LEU A 488 7.13 0.64 14.75
CA LEU A 488 6.53 0.58 13.41
C LEU A 488 7.59 0.20 12.38
N VAL A 489 7.28 -0.77 11.51
CA VAL A 489 8.03 -0.96 10.26
C VAL A 489 7.08 -1.06 9.08
N ILE A 490 7.29 -0.20 8.08
CA ILE A 490 6.55 -0.23 6.83
C ILE A 490 7.45 -0.79 5.74
N THR A 491 7.02 -1.86 5.09
CA THR A 491 7.63 -2.33 3.84
C THR A 491 6.83 -1.77 2.68
N TYR A 492 7.50 -1.15 1.71
CA TYR A 492 6.83 -0.51 0.57
C TYR A 492 7.50 -0.89 -0.75
N TYR A 493 6.72 -1.22 -1.76
CA TYR A 493 7.25 -1.53 -3.09
C TYR A 493 6.25 -1.23 -4.19
N SER A 494 6.74 -1.02 -5.41
CA SER A 494 5.89 -0.76 -6.58
C SER A 494 5.23 -2.06 -7.09
N LEU A 495 4.83 -2.09 -8.36
CA LEU A 495 4.08 -3.16 -9.01
C LEU A 495 4.63 -4.59 -8.79
N LYS A 496 5.93 -4.73 -8.54
CA LYS A 496 6.62 -6.01 -8.34
C LYS A 496 7.29 -6.08 -6.98
N VAL A 497 7.22 -7.24 -6.33
CA VAL A 497 7.94 -7.50 -5.08
C VAL A 497 9.45 -7.47 -5.35
N PRO A 498 10.23 -6.60 -4.70
CA PRO A 498 11.67 -6.51 -4.92
C PRO A 498 12.38 -7.68 -4.24
N LYS A 499 13.51 -8.11 -4.82
CA LYS A 499 14.29 -9.25 -4.31
C LYS A 499 14.90 -9.02 -2.93
N LYS A 500 15.30 -7.78 -2.64
CA LYS A 500 15.92 -7.36 -1.38
C LYS A 500 14.97 -6.40 -0.67
N LEU A 501 14.04 -6.93 0.12
CA LEU A 501 13.04 -6.11 0.82
C LEU A 501 13.66 -5.12 1.83
N GLU A 502 14.88 -5.36 2.31
CA GLU A 502 15.55 -4.44 3.26
C GLU A 502 15.80 -3.03 2.69
N ASP A 503 16.00 -2.92 1.37
CA ASP A 503 16.16 -1.62 0.70
C ASP A 503 14.85 -0.82 0.65
N PHE A 504 13.73 -1.45 1.02
CA PHE A 504 12.35 -1.01 0.83
C PHE A 504 11.57 -0.95 2.16
N LYS A 505 12.30 -0.74 3.26
CA LYS A 505 11.75 -0.60 4.60
C LYS A 505 11.92 0.82 5.12
N TYR A 506 10.84 1.34 5.68
CA TYR A 506 10.82 2.48 6.57
C TYR A 506 10.79 1.95 8.00
N ASN A 507 11.84 2.27 8.77
CA ASN A 507 11.97 1.93 10.18
C ASN A 507 12.48 3.17 10.93
N PRO A 508 11.56 4.05 11.38
CA PRO A 508 11.90 5.35 11.96
C PRO A 508 12.68 5.23 13.28
N ASP A 509 12.59 4.07 13.94
CA ASP A 509 13.21 3.79 15.23
C ASP A 509 14.38 2.81 15.14
N ALA A 510 14.94 2.61 13.93
CA ALA A 510 16.07 1.70 13.69
C ALA A 510 17.31 2.08 14.53
N THR A 511 17.56 3.37 14.70
CA THR A 511 18.75 3.90 15.39
C THR A 511 18.43 4.56 16.73
N THR A 512 17.16 4.69 17.10
CA THR A 512 16.74 5.35 18.35
C THR A 512 17.09 4.44 19.54
N SER A 513 17.76 5.01 20.55
CA SER A 513 18.14 4.26 21.75
C SER A 513 16.91 3.92 22.60
N ASN A 514 16.94 2.82 23.35
CA ASN A 514 15.80 2.39 24.17
C ASN A 514 15.42 3.36 25.31
N ASN A 515 16.29 4.33 25.60
CA ASN A 515 16.07 5.33 26.65
C ASN A 515 15.53 6.66 26.10
N ASP A 516 15.45 6.82 24.78
CA ASP A 516 14.91 8.01 24.12
C ASP A 516 13.42 7.80 23.76
N GLN A 517 12.69 8.89 23.56
CA GLN A 517 11.34 8.81 23.02
C GLN A 517 11.39 8.30 21.57
N PHE A 518 10.59 7.29 21.24
CA PHE A 518 10.53 6.74 19.90
C PHE A 518 9.68 7.62 18.97
N TYR A 519 10.03 7.62 17.68
CA TYR A 519 9.20 8.23 16.66
C TYR A 519 7.84 7.53 16.57
N THR A 520 7.80 6.20 16.72
CA THR A 520 6.56 5.42 16.77
C THR A 520 5.58 5.95 17.84
N ASP A 521 6.10 6.32 19.01
CA ASP A 521 5.34 6.91 20.12
C ASP A 521 4.74 8.28 19.75
N LEU A 522 5.53 9.11 19.06
CA LEU A 522 5.06 10.42 18.57
C LEU A 522 4.00 10.30 17.47
N PHE A 523 4.07 9.27 16.63
CA PHE A 523 3.20 9.11 15.46
C PHE A 523 1.79 8.62 15.80
N PHE A 524 1.65 7.82 16.85
CA PHE A 524 0.39 7.25 17.26
C PHE A 524 0.00 7.80 18.62
N LYS A 525 -1.28 8.20 18.76
CA LYS A 525 -1.83 8.67 20.03
C LYS A 525 -2.88 7.72 20.55
N SER A 526 -2.54 6.92 21.56
CA SER A 526 -3.42 5.91 22.13
C SER A 526 -4.42 6.51 23.11
N VAL A 527 -5.66 6.64 22.65
CA VAL A 527 -6.79 7.19 23.40
C VAL A 527 -7.82 6.11 23.78
N PHE A 528 -7.34 4.86 23.88
CA PHE A 528 -8.11 3.70 24.35
C PHE A 528 -8.64 3.95 25.76
N PHE A 529 -9.97 3.99 25.90
CA PHE A 529 -10.62 4.19 27.19
C PHE A 529 -10.61 2.91 28.01
N SER A 530 -10.95 1.79 27.39
CA SER A 530 -11.00 0.46 28.02
C SER A 530 -9.66 0.05 28.63
N HIS A 531 -8.55 0.33 27.94
CA HIS A 531 -7.22 -0.12 28.33
C HIS A 531 -6.68 0.62 29.57
N ARG A 532 -7.17 1.84 29.84
CA ARG A 532 -6.83 2.66 31.02
C ARG A 532 -7.27 2.03 32.35
N PHE A 533 -8.17 1.05 32.30
CA PHE A 533 -8.86 0.52 33.48
C PHE A 533 -8.68 -0.99 33.74
N LYS A 534 -7.70 -1.64 33.08
CA LYS A 534 -7.30 -3.08 33.17
C LYS A 534 -8.32 -4.13 32.64
N GLU A 535 -7.76 -5.27 32.21
CA GLU A 535 -8.35 -6.27 31.30
C GLU A 535 -9.35 -7.27 31.93
N ASN A 536 -10.34 -7.63 31.09
CA ASN A 536 -11.20 -8.84 31.07
C ASN A 536 -12.63 -8.80 31.59
N ASP A 537 -13.18 -7.65 32.03
CA ASP A 537 -14.63 -7.48 32.04
C ASP A 537 -15.04 -6.00 32.11
N ILE A 538 -16.04 -5.59 31.31
CA ILE A 538 -16.65 -4.24 31.35
C ILE A 538 -17.12 -3.91 32.78
N SER A 539 -17.54 -4.92 33.54
CA SER A 539 -17.96 -4.79 34.94
C SER A 539 -16.81 -4.44 35.92
N THR A 540 -15.58 -4.90 35.66
CA THR A 540 -14.39 -4.63 36.49
C THR A 540 -13.73 -3.29 36.20
N MET A 541 -13.95 -2.76 35.00
CA MET A 541 -13.38 -1.50 34.51
C MET A 541 -13.75 -0.32 35.42
N ILE A 542 -15.02 -0.26 35.81
CA ILE A 542 -15.57 0.85 36.58
C ILE A 542 -15.42 0.65 38.08
N GLY A 543 -15.40 -0.60 38.56
CA GLY A 543 -14.94 -0.90 39.92
C GLY A 543 -13.50 -0.42 40.17
N THR A 544 -12.63 -0.52 39.15
CA THR A 544 -11.26 0.00 39.22
C THR A 544 -11.22 1.53 39.24
N LEU A 545 -12.04 2.19 38.41
CA LEU A 545 -12.18 3.66 38.43
C LEU A 545 -12.66 4.13 39.82
N ASN A 546 -13.68 3.49 40.39
CA ASN A 546 -14.17 3.79 41.74
C ASN A 546 -13.11 3.57 42.82
N LYS A 547 -12.42 2.43 42.76
CA LYS A 547 -11.40 2.05 43.74
C LYS A 547 -10.18 2.95 43.70
N LYS A 548 -9.74 3.36 42.51
CA LYS A 548 -8.60 4.28 42.37
C LYS A 548 -8.96 5.68 42.88
N THR A 549 -10.18 6.14 42.62
CA THR A 549 -10.66 7.48 43.00
C THR A 549 -11.08 7.65 44.44
N SER A 550 -11.56 6.59 45.09
CA SER A 550 -12.12 6.69 46.45
C SER A 550 -11.49 5.73 47.46
N GLY A 551 -10.68 4.77 47.02
CA GLY A 551 -10.21 3.65 47.84
C GLY A 551 -11.25 2.54 48.04
N ASP A 552 -12.52 2.80 47.70
CA ASP A 552 -13.68 1.90 47.85
C ASP A 552 -14.28 1.55 46.48
N ASP A 553 -15.11 0.51 46.40
CA ASP A 553 -15.80 0.13 45.15
C ASP A 553 -16.93 1.13 44.75
N VAL A 554 -17.09 2.24 45.48
CA VAL A 554 -18.14 3.25 45.30
C VAL A 554 -17.52 4.64 45.21
N PHE A 555 -17.79 5.35 44.11
CA PHE A 555 -17.35 6.74 43.94
C PHE A 555 -18.12 7.68 44.86
N ASN A 556 -17.48 8.15 45.94
CA ASN A 556 -18.06 9.15 46.83
C ASN A 556 -17.75 10.56 46.35
N TYR A 557 -18.78 11.38 46.14
CA TYR A 557 -18.60 12.78 45.77
C TYR A 557 -19.51 13.72 46.56
N LYS A 558 -19.04 14.95 46.73
CA LYS A 558 -19.77 16.03 47.38
C LYS A 558 -20.76 16.66 46.39
N LEU A 559 -22.03 16.25 46.43
CA LEU A 559 -23.07 16.80 45.56
C LEU A 559 -23.47 18.25 45.94
N PHE A 560 -23.49 18.56 47.24
CA PHE A 560 -23.87 19.87 47.75
C PHE A 560 -22.65 20.60 48.29
N ASP A 561 -22.33 21.76 47.71
CA ASP A 561 -21.24 22.62 48.15
C ASP A 561 -21.73 23.72 49.11
N LEU A 562 -22.23 23.28 50.27
CA LEU A 562 -22.70 24.17 51.33
C LEU A 562 -21.62 24.31 52.41
N ASN A 563 -21.47 25.55 52.91
CA ASN A 563 -20.60 25.84 54.04
C ASN A 563 -21.25 25.42 55.37
N ILE A 564 -20.42 25.15 56.38
CA ILE A 564 -20.87 24.70 57.71
C ILE A 564 -21.83 25.71 58.37
N SER A 565 -21.86 26.98 57.96
CA SER A 565 -22.67 28.03 58.59
C SER A 565 -23.95 28.41 57.83
N SER A 566 -24.39 27.63 56.83
CA SER A 566 -25.54 28.01 56.00
C SER A 566 -26.84 28.08 56.81
N SER A 567 -27.58 29.18 56.69
CA SER A 567 -28.93 29.35 57.25
C SER A 567 -30.00 28.64 56.41
N ASP A 568 -31.17 28.36 56.99
CA ASP A 568 -32.28 27.70 56.26
C ASP A 568 -32.67 28.45 54.97
N ASN A 569 -32.66 29.79 54.98
CA ASN A 569 -32.94 30.59 53.79
C ASN A 569 -31.84 30.47 52.72
N GLU A 570 -30.58 30.34 53.13
CA GLU A 570 -29.47 30.10 52.19
C GLU A 570 -29.57 28.70 51.58
N VAL A 571 -29.95 27.69 52.36
CA VAL A 571 -30.18 26.32 51.85
C VAL A 571 -31.37 26.29 50.88
N ILE A 572 -32.48 26.99 51.19
CA ILE A 572 -33.63 27.10 50.29
C ILE A 572 -33.21 27.72 48.95
N ASN A 573 -32.57 28.89 49.00
CA ASN A 573 -32.14 29.60 47.80
C ASN A 573 -31.15 28.75 46.97
N TYR A 574 -30.20 28.09 47.65
CA TYR A 574 -29.24 27.20 47.00
C TYR A 574 -29.95 26.04 46.32
N MET A 575 -30.84 25.33 47.01
CA MET A 575 -31.57 24.19 46.43
C MET A 575 -32.44 24.61 45.24
N ASP A 576 -33.17 25.72 45.33
CA ASP A 576 -33.97 26.23 44.22
C ASP A 576 -33.08 26.64 43.02
N GLU A 577 -31.90 27.25 43.26
CA GLU A 577 -30.92 27.54 42.20
C GLU A 577 -30.36 26.26 41.56
N MET A 578 -30.15 25.21 42.34
CA MET A 578 -29.57 23.95 41.87
C MET A 578 -30.56 23.19 40.98
N LEU A 579 -31.81 23.07 41.43
CA LEU A 579 -32.89 22.48 40.65
C LEU A 579 -33.19 23.30 39.39
N LYS A 580 -33.05 24.63 39.44
CA LYS A 580 -33.16 25.50 38.26
C LYS A 580 -32.11 25.15 37.20
N LYS A 581 -30.84 24.97 37.62
CA LYS A 581 -29.72 24.60 36.73
C LYS A 581 -29.88 23.22 36.09
N ALA A 582 -30.72 22.35 36.65
CA ALA A 582 -31.04 21.04 36.07
C ALA A 582 -32.15 21.12 35.02
N SER A 583 -33.07 22.08 35.12
CA SER A 583 -34.23 22.20 34.23
C SER A 583 -33.95 22.79 32.84
N ASP A 584 -32.76 23.37 32.60
CA ASP A 584 -32.40 24.18 31.41
C ASP A 584 -33.42 25.27 31.01
N THR A 585 -34.40 25.59 31.87
CA THR A 585 -35.41 26.62 31.62
C THR A 585 -35.08 27.92 32.35
N SER A 586 -35.27 29.05 31.66
CA SER A 586 -35.02 30.40 32.19
C SER A 586 -36.04 30.87 33.24
N GLY A 587 -36.96 29.99 33.68
CA GLY A 587 -38.00 30.28 34.67
C GLY A 587 -37.52 30.22 36.12
N ASN A 588 -38.36 30.65 37.07
CA ASN A 588 -38.15 30.39 38.50
C ASN A 588 -38.72 29.01 38.83
N VAL A 589 -38.00 28.21 39.62
CA VAL A 589 -38.50 26.93 40.14
C VAL A 589 -39.74 27.22 40.99
N SER A 590 -40.85 26.58 40.66
CA SER A 590 -42.14 26.77 41.33
C SER A 590 -42.40 25.71 42.40
N SER A 591 -43.40 25.93 43.24
CA SER A 591 -43.91 24.93 44.19
C SER A 591 -44.51 23.70 43.47
N SER A 592 -44.91 23.84 42.20
CA SER A 592 -45.55 22.80 41.39
C SER A 592 -44.61 22.02 40.47
N ASP A 593 -43.29 22.22 40.56
CA ASP A 593 -42.34 21.51 39.71
C ASP A 593 -42.10 20.07 40.18
N TRP A 594 -41.78 19.16 39.26
CA TRP A 594 -41.39 17.77 39.55
C TRP A 594 -39.99 17.73 40.16
N ARG A 595 -39.90 17.96 41.47
CA ARG A 595 -38.66 18.15 42.23
C ARG A 595 -37.86 16.85 42.34
N VAL A 596 -38.49 15.68 42.39
CA VAL A 596 -37.77 14.39 42.35
C VAL A 596 -37.02 14.24 41.03
N TYR A 597 -37.71 14.44 39.90
CA TYR A 597 -37.12 14.39 38.56
C TYR A 597 -35.98 15.40 38.41
N LEU A 598 -36.19 16.67 38.81
CA LEU A 598 -35.15 17.70 38.76
C LEU A 598 -33.93 17.35 39.63
N MET A 599 -34.13 16.69 40.76
CA MET A 599 -33.05 16.27 41.64
C MET A 599 -32.24 15.11 41.04
N VAL A 600 -32.89 14.16 40.35
CA VAL A 600 -32.21 13.10 39.59
C VAL A 600 -31.38 13.69 38.46
N ASP A 601 -31.95 14.60 37.66
CA ASP A 601 -31.25 15.29 36.58
C ASP A 601 -30.04 16.08 37.11
N TYR A 602 -30.23 16.80 38.23
CA TYR A 602 -29.15 17.51 38.91
C TYR A 602 -28.04 16.55 39.38
N TYR A 603 -28.41 15.42 39.97
CA TYR A 603 -27.46 14.40 40.42
C TYR A 603 -26.62 13.87 39.26
N LEU A 604 -27.27 13.43 38.17
CA LEU A 604 -26.62 12.89 36.97
C LEU A 604 -25.72 13.92 36.29
N LYS A 605 -26.16 15.19 36.20
CA LYS A 605 -25.38 16.29 35.63
C LYS A 605 -24.09 16.51 36.41
N ASN A 606 -24.15 16.64 37.74
CA ASN A 606 -22.95 16.84 38.55
C ASN A 606 -22.03 15.63 38.57
N LEU A 607 -22.60 14.41 38.59
CA LEU A 607 -21.79 13.21 38.56
C LEU A 607 -21.04 13.09 37.23
N SER A 608 -21.71 13.37 36.11
CA SER A 608 -21.09 13.40 34.77
C SER A 608 -20.05 14.52 34.67
N GLU A 609 -20.34 15.73 35.17
CA GLU A 609 -19.38 16.85 35.21
C GLU A 609 -18.15 16.52 36.07
N LYS A 610 -18.34 15.84 37.21
CA LYS A 610 -17.23 15.43 38.07
C LYS A 610 -16.36 14.39 37.36
N LEU A 611 -16.95 13.36 36.74
CA LEU A 611 -16.21 12.38 35.94
C LEU A 611 -15.47 13.05 34.78
N TRP A 612 -16.11 13.98 34.08
CA TRP A 612 -15.49 14.76 33.02
C TRP A 612 -14.28 15.55 33.54
N ASN A 613 -14.39 16.24 34.67
CA ASN A 613 -13.27 17.00 35.26
C ASN A 613 -12.07 16.09 35.61
N ILE A 614 -12.32 14.87 36.07
CA ILE A 614 -11.26 13.87 36.36
C ILE A 614 -10.53 13.49 35.08
N LEU A 615 -11.28 13.19 34.01
CA LEU A 615 -10.72 12.71 32.75
C LEU A 615 -10.15 13.83 31.86
N ALA A 616 -10.57 15.08 32.06
CA ALA A 616 -10.15 16.25 31.28
C ALA A 616 -8.88 16.94 31.84
N ASP A 617 -8.46 16.61 33.06
CA ASP A 617 -7.26 17.15 33.70
C ASP A 617 -6.19 16.06 33.82
N VAL A 618 -5.12 16.17 33.03
CA VAL A 618 -4.01 15.21 32.99
C VAL A 618 -3.40 14.96 34.37
N ASN A 619 -3.27 15.98 35.22
CA ASN A 619 -2.68 15.80 36.54
C ASN A 619 -3.61 14.99 37.45
N TYR A 620 -4.90 15.35 37.45
CA TYR A 620 -5.91 14.62 38.21
C TYR A 620 -6.01 13.17 37.71
N PHE A 621 -6.03 13.01 36.39
CA PHE A 621 -6.02 11.74 35.69
C PHE A 621 -4.81 10.84 36.06
N HIS A 622 -3.61 11.42 36.22
CA HIS A 622 -2.40 10.72 36.69
C HIS A 622 -2.46 10.37 38.18
N ASP A 623 -2.88 11.32 39.04
CA ASP A 623 -3.00 11.12 40.48
C ASP A 623 -3.98 9.98 40.80
N GLU A 624 -5.02 9.82 39.98
CA GLU A 624 -5.98 8.73 40.05
C GLU A 624 -5.48 7.42 39.40
N GLY A 625 -4.24 7.38 38.91
CA GLY A 625 -3.59 6.20 38.34
C GLY A 625 -4.26 5.66 37.08
N ILE A 626 -4.93 6.50 36.28
CA ILE A 626 -5.70 6.10 35.09
C ILE A 626 -4.82 6.10 33.81
N SER A 627 -3.57 6.55 33.93
CA SER A 627 -2.56 6.61 32.87
C SER A 627 -2.37 5.31 32.07
N LEU A 628 -2.24 5.44 30.74
CA LEU A 628 -1.72 4.37 29.88
C LEU A 628 -0.20 4.32 29.95
N ASP A 629 0.45 5.48 29.88
CA ASP A 629 1.91 5.63 29.84
C ASP A 629 2.60 5.05 31.09
N TYR A 630 1.94 5.11 32.25
CA TYR A 630 2.44 4.59 33.52
C TYR A 630 1.85 3.22 33.92
N LYS A 631 1.13 2.54 33.02
CA LYS A 631 0.49 1.25 33.34
C LYS A 631 1.50 0.13 33.63
N ASN A 632 2.71 0.23 33.07
CA ASN A 632 3.81 -0.73 33.20
C ASN A 632 5.07 -0.06 33.80
N ASN A 633 5.10 0.15 35.13
CA ASN A 633 6.22 0.74 35.90
C ASN A 633 7.61 0.01 35.81
N ASN A 634 7.83 -0.88 34.84
CA ASN A 634 9.06 -1.67 34.70
C ASN A 634 9.98 -1.22 33.55
N SER A 635 9.62 -0.20 32.77
CA SER A 635 10.50 0.34 31.72
C SER A 635 11.44 1.42 32.28
N PRO A 636 12.78 1.25 32.22
CA PRO A 636 13.71 2.27 32.68
C PRO A 636 13.67 3.46 31.71
N GLY A 637 13.14 4.61 32.16
CA GLY A 637 13.14 5.87 31.40
C GLY A 637 11.82 6.65 31.40
N VAL A 638 10.69 6.00 31.69
CA VAL A 638 9.33 6.60 31.57
C VAL A 638 8.77 7.02 32.92
N ASN A 639 9.46 7.93 33.62
CA ASN A 639 8.95 8.53 34.88
C ASN A 639 8.82 10.07 34.78
N SER A 640 8.94 10.63 33.57
CA SER A 640 8.74 12.07 33.34
C SER A 640 7.37 12.32 32.72
N TYR A 641 6.57 13.18 33.34
CA TYR A 641 5.29 13.66 32.80
C TYR A 641 5.42 14.31 31.42
N SER A 642 6.63 14.73 31.03
CA SER A 642 6.90 15.29 29.70
C SER A 642 6.69 14.30 28.54
N ASN A 643 6.60 13.00 28.84
CA ASN A 643 6.51 11.94 27.83
C ASN A 643 5.14 11.22 27.89
N ALA A 644 4.16 11.74 28.63
CA ALA A 644 2.82 11.16 28.75
C ALA A 644 1.88 11.71 27.66
N ASP A 645 2.32 11.66 26.41
CA ASP A 645 1.66 12.40 25.33
C ASP A 645 0.34 11.74 24.87
N ASP A 646 0.15 10.44 25.11
CA ASP A 646 -1.11 9.71 24.98
C ASP A 646 -2.15 10.15 26.02
N ASP A 647 -1.71 10.31 27.26
CA ASP A 647 -2.53 10.83 28.35
C ASP A 647 -2.94 12.29 28.09
N GLU A 648 -2.02 13.12 27.61
CA GLU A 648 -2.31 14.50 27.17
C GLU A 648 -3.31 14.54 26.00
N ALA A 649 -3.13 13.67 25.00
CA ALA A 649 -4.03 13.57 23.86
C ALA A 649 -5.44 13.16 24.29
N PHE A 650 -5.56 12.13 25.13
CA PHE A 650 -6.84 11.68 25.67
C PHE A 650 -7.55 12.79 26.48
N ALA A 651 -6.85 13.40 27.43
CA ALA A 651 -7.43 14.45 28.27
C ALA A 651 -7.84 15.68 27.45
N SER A 652 -7.06 16.05 26.43
CA SER A 652 -7.40 17.13 25.50
C SER A 652 -8.69 16.84 24.72
N LEU A 653 -8.85 15.62 24.20
CA LEU A 653 -10.08 15.21 23.51
C LEU A 653 -11.29 15.20 24.44
N VAL A 654 -11.14 14.80 25.71
CA VAL A 654 -12.22 14.84 26.71
C VAL A 654 -12.57 16.29 27.06
N LYS A 655 -11.58 17.13 27.32
CA LYS A 655 -11.74 18.56 27.63
C LYS A 655 -12.47 19.30 26.52
N ASN A 656 -12.18 18.97 25.27
CA ASN A 656 -12.84 19.54 24.10
C ASN A 656 -14.18 18.85 23.75
N LYS A 657 -14.65 17.91 24.58
CA LYS A 657 -15.86 17.10 24.38
C LYS A 657 -15.90 16.35 23.04
N THR A 658 -14.72 16.08 22.48
CA THR A 658 -14.58 15.24 21.27
C THR A 658 -14.73 13.76 21.65
N ILE A 659 -14.15 13.39 22.79
CA ILE A 659 -14.58 12.22 23.57
C ILE A 659 -15.51 12.76 24.66
N ASN A 660 -16.79 12.42 24.60
CA ASN A 660 -17.78 12.83 25.60
C ASN A 660 -18.17 11.61 26.44
N VAL A 661 -18.28 11.81 27.75
CA VAL A 661 -18.68 10.78 28.72
C VAL A 661 -19.92 11.25 29.46
N VAL A 662 -20.91 10.38 29.54
CA VAL A 662 -22.22 10.70 30.11
C VAL A 662 -22.70 9.54 30.97
N LEU A 663 -23.26 9.87 32.13
CA LEU A 663 -23.92 8.92 33.01
C LEU A 663 -25.43 9.06 32.95
N THR A 664 -26.14 7.93 32.94
CA THR A 664 -27.61 7.86 32.99
C THR A 664 -28.05 6.90 34.09
N ASP A 665 -29.30 7.00 34.52
CA ASP A 665 -29.95 6.05 35.44
C ASP A 665 -30.74 4.93 34.70
N ASN A 666 -30.78 4.99 33.37
CA ASN A 666 -31.55 4.09 32.50
C ASN A 666 -30.75 3.69 31.25
N ASN A 667 -30.74 2.40 30.91
CA ASN A 667 -30.08 1.87 29.70
C ASN A 667 -31.05 1.63 28.51
N GLY A 668 -32.30 2.05 28.64
CA GLY A 668 -33.34 1.92 27.60
C GLY A 668 -34.15 0.62 27.66
N GLU A 669 -33.72 -0.39 28.43
CA GLU A 669 -34.47 -1.65 28.62
C GLU A 669 -34.81 -1.92 30.08
N ILE A 670 -33.98 -1.47 31.03
CA ILE A 670 -34.12 -1.75 32.44
C ILE A 670 -33.78 -0.50 33.28
N ARG A 671 -34.77 0.07 33.97
CA ARG A 671 -34.55 0.99 35.12
C ARG A 671 -34.21 0.16 36.36
N ASN A 672 -32.95 -0.22 36.52
CA ASN A 672 -32.47 -0.89 37.75
C ASN A 672 -32.00 0.10 38.82
N ASN A 673 -31.76 1.36 38.46
CA ASN A 673 -31.36 2.38 39.42
C ASN A 673 -32.55 2.78 40.31
N LYS A 674 -32.35 2.67 41.63
CA LYS A 674 -33.37 2.96 42.64
C LYS A 674 -33.33 4.39 43.19
N LEU A 675 -32.58 5.31 42.58
CA LEU A 675 -32.44 6.68 43.07
C LEU A 675 -33.78 7.40 43.09
N GLU A 676 -34.52 7.36 41.99
CA GLU A 676 -35.87 7.95 41.88
C GLU A 676 -36.84 7.33 42.90
N GLU A 677 -36.89 5.98 42.98
CA GLU A 677 -37.72 5.25 43.95
C GLU A 677 -37.37 5.62 45.40
N ASN A 678 -36.08 5.71 45.73
CA ASN A 678 -35.63 6.07 47.07
C ASN A 678 -35.90 7.56 47.37
N LEU A 679 -35.84 8.45 46.38
CA LEU A 679 -36.23 9.85 46.56
C LEU A 679 -37.71 10.00 46.88
N TYR A 680 -38.60 9.20 46.26
CA TYR A 680 -40.01 9.15 46.65
C TYR A 680 -40.18 8.62 48.09
N ASN A 681 -39.60 7.45 48.38
CA ASN A 681 -39.83 6.76 49.65
C ASN A 681 -39.13 7.43 50.87
N GLN A 682 -37.89 7.87 50.68
CA GLN A 682 -37.02 8.37 51.76
C GLN A 682 -36.86 9.89 51.69
N GLY A 683 -37.13 10.53 50.56
CA GLY A 683 -36.86 11.96 50.35
C GLY A 683 -35.38 12.24 50.16
N ILE A 684 -34.93 13.43 50.53
CA ILE A 684 -33.53 13.85 50.37
C ILE A 684 -32.50 12.93 51.06
N ASP A 685 -32.94 12.15 52.07
CA ASP A 685 -32.12 11.12 52.73
C ASP A 685 -31.56 10.08 51.75
N ALA A 686 -32.25 9.84 50.64
CA ALA A 686 -31.77 8.98 49.56
C ALA A 686 -30.43 9.43 48.96
N ILE A 687 -30.10 10.72 49.05
CA ILE A 687 -28.91 11.35 48.46
C ILE A 687 -27.86 11.69 49.51
N ILE A 688 -28.28 12.11 50.71
CA ILE A 688 -27.35 12.53 51.77
C ILE A 688 -26.90 11.38 52.69
N GLY A 689 -27.58 10.23 52.62
CA GLY A 689 -27.38 9.07 53.50
C GLY A 689 -26.28 8.09 53.07
N ASP A 690 -25.39 8.45 52.14
CA ASP A 690 -24.30 7.58 51.65
C ASP A 690 -24.81 6.28 51.00
N ILE A 691 -25.99 6.33 50.38
CA ILE A 691 -26.55 5.21 49.62
C ILE A 691 -25.88 5.17 48.24
N SER A 692 -25.43 3.99 47.84
CA SER A 692 -24.81 3.76 46.53
C SER A 692 -25.85 3.41 45.47
N TYR A 693 -25.70 3.99 44.28
CA TYR A 693 -26.55 3.76 43.11
C TYR A 693 -25.71 3.36 41.89
N GLU A 694 -26.31 2.57 41.00
CA GLU A 694 -25.71 2.11 39.75
C GLU A 694 -26.19 2.97 38.57
N PHE A 695 -25.25 3.63 37.89
CA PHE A 695 -25.48 4.47 36.71
C PHE A 695 -24.88 3.81 35.47
N TYR A 696 -25.45 4.04 34.29
CA TYR A 696 -24.91 3.53 33.03
C TYR A 696 -24.03 4.58 32.37
N LEU A 697 -22.80 4.19 32.03
CA LEU A 697 -21.79 5.02 31.37
C LEU A 697 -21.87 4.85 29.86
N TYR A 698 -21.97 5.98 29.16
CA TYR A 698 -21.90 6.09 27.72
C TYR A 698 -20.70 6.95 27.34
N LYS A 699 -19.99 6.56 26.28
CA LYS A 699 -18.81 7.26 25.76
C LYS A 699 -18.91 7.41 24.24
N THR A 700 -18.51 8.57 23.71
CA THR A 700 -18.26 8.73 22.26
C THR A 700 -16.84 8.35 21.85
N SER A 701 -16.66 7.96 20.59
CA SER A 701 -15.36 7.64 19.99
C SER A 701 -14.89 8.72 19.01
N VAL A 702 -13.62 8.61 18.59
CA VAL A 702 -13.03 9.48 17.56
C VAL A 702 -12.59 8.66 16.35
N ASN A 703 -12.45 9.30 15.19
CA ASN A 703 -11.76 8.67 14.05
C ASN A 703 -10.24 8.81 14.18
N ILE A 704 -9.49 8.27 13.22
CA ILE A 704 -8.02 8.28 13.24
C ILE A 704 -7.41 9.68 13.16
N PHE A 705 -8.21 10.71 12.82
CA PHE A 705 -7.81 12.11 12.74
C PHE A 705 -8.18 12.90 14.02
N GLY A 706 -8.65 12.23 15.07
CA GLY A 706 -9.05 12.86 16.32
C GLY A 706 -10.36 13.68 16.23
N LYS A 707 -11.26 13.35 15.30
CA LYS A 707 -12.59 13.97 15.19
C LYS A 707 -13.66 13.08 15.81
N ALA A 708 -14.61 13.68 16.54
CA ALA A 708 -15.70 12.97 17.21
C ALA A 708 -16.58 12.27 16.17
N ILE A 709 -16.85 10.97 16.35
CA ILE A 709 -17.78 10.23 15.49
C ILE A 709 -19.24 10.63 15.81
N TYR A 710 -19.48 11.09 17.03
CA TYR A 710 -20.80 11.50 17.51
C TYR A 710 -20.76 12.96 17.99
N GLU A 711 -21.55 13.83 17.36
CA GLU A 711 -21.52 15.27 17.62
C GLU A 711 -22.16 15.67 18.96
N TYR A 712 -23.17 14.93 19.45
CA TYR A 712 -23.89 15.29 20.66
C TYR A 712 -24.36 14.08 21.48
N LEU A 713 -23.86 14.01 22.72
CA LEU A 713 -24.26 13.03 23.73
C LEU A 713 -24.63 13.77 25.03
N SER A 714 -25.79 13.49 25.58
CA SER A 714 -26.32 14.02 26.83
C SER A 714 -27.04 12.94 27.62
N PRO A 715 -27.26 13.11 28.94
CA PRO A 715 -27.98 12.12 29.75
C PRO A 715 -29.34 11.74 29.16
N GLN A 716 -30.03 12.72 28.55
CA GLN A 716 -31.37 12.55 27.99
C GLN A 716 -31.38 11.70 26.71
N ASN A 717 -30.34 11.77 25.88
CA ASN A 717 -30.28 11.02 24.62
C ASN A 717 -29.38 9.78 24.67
N ALA A 718 -28.52 9.64 25.69
CA ALA A 718 -27.55 8.56 25.79
C ALA A 718 -28.22 7.18 25.82
N SER A 719 -29.33 7.03 26.54
CA SER A 719 -30.09 5.76 26.61
C SER A 719 -30.62 5.26 25.25
N SER A 720 -30.76 6.15 24.27
CA SER A 720 -31.18 5.82 22.90
C SER A 720 -30.02 5.31 22.02
N ASN A 721 -28.77 5.52 22.42
CA ASN A 721 -27.56 5.16 21.66
C ASN A 721 -26.84 3.99 22.36
N LYS A 722 -27.46 2.80 22.32
CA LYS A 722 -26.99 1.61 23.05
C LYS A 722 -25.59 1.15 22.65
N GLU A 723 -25.16 1.45 21.43
CA GLU A 723 -23.83 1.15 20.92
C GLU A 723 -22.71 1.96 21.60
N LEU A 724 -23.05 3.08 22.23
CA LEU A 724 -22.11 3.91 23.01
C LEU A 724 -21.99 3.45 24.48
N TYR A 725 -22.83 2.50 24.89
CA TYR A 725 -22.83 1.98 26.24
C TYR A 725 -21.51 1.27 26.54
N THR A 726 -20.87 1.69 27.61
CA THR A 726 -19.52 1.25 27.99
C THR A 726 -19.49 0.50 29.32
N GLY A 727 -20.45 0.68 30.24
CA GLY A 727 -20.51 -0.08 31.50
C GLY A 727 -21.36 0.56 32.61
N ILE A 728 -21.30 0.00 33.84
CA ILE A 728 -22.03 0.49 35.03
C ILE A 728 -21.09 1.20 36.02
N PHE A 729 -21.44 2.42 36.43
CA PHE A 729 -20.76 3.28 37.39
C PHE A 729 -21.49 3.38 38.72
N LYS A 730 -20.82 2.99 39.82
CA LYS A 730 -21.40 3.08 41.18
C LYS A 730 -20.98 4.37 41.87
N ALA A 731 -21.94 5.18 42.29
CA ALA A 731 -21.68 6.42 43.03
C ALA A 731 -22.53 6.51 44.29
N SER A 732 -21.98 7.15 45.32
CA SER A 732 -22.72 7.64 46.48
C SER A 732 -22.41 9.12 46.70
N SER A 733 -23.29 9.80 47.41
CA SER A 733 -23.05 11.15 47.90
C SER A 733 -23.25 11.17 49.41
N LYS A 734 -22.43 11.96 50.10
CA LYS A 734 -22.51 12.13 51.55
C LYS A 734 -22.39 13.60 51.92
N VAL A 735 -23.22 14.01 52.88
CA VAL A 735 -23.09 15.30 53.55
C VAL A 735 -22.60 15.04 54.97
N SER A 736 -21.53 15.72 55.38
CA SER A 736 -20.85 15.45 56.66
C SER A 736 -21.29 16.33 57.82
N TYR A 737 -22.21 17.27 57.59
CA TYR A 737 -22.58 18.32 58.57
C TYR A 737 -24.06 18.23 58.96
N ASP A 738 -24.32 17.89 60.23
CA ASP A 738 -25.67 17.65 60.77
C ASP A 738 -26.63 18.83 60.60
N ASN A 739 -26.13 20.06 60.72
CA ASN A 739 -26.95 21.26 60.55
C ASN A 739 -27.42 21.45 59.10
N VAL A 740 -26.53 21.24 58.12
CA VAL A 740 -26.87 21.26 56.69
C VAL A 740 -27.87 20.15 56.36
N ILE A 741 -27.67 18.95 56.90
CA ILE A 741 -28.57 17.80 56.75
C ILE A 741 -29.99 18.15 57.20
N ASN A 742 -30.13 18.77 58.37
CA ASN A 742 -31.44 19.13 58.91
C ASN A 742 -32.14 20.21 58.05
N SER A 743 -31.40 21.20 57.56
CA SER A 743 -31.95 22.22 56.66
C SER A 743 -32.38 21.63 55.31
N LEU A 744 -31.61 20.69 54.73
CA LEU A 744 -31.99 19.98 53.50
C LEU A 744 -33.25 19.13 53.70
N ARG A 745 -33.37 18.42 54.82
CA ARG A 745 -34.60 17.67 55.17
C ARG A 745 -35.81 18.58 55.34
N SER A 746 -35.63 19.71 56.02
CA SER A 746 -36.67 20.72 56.23
C SER A 746 -37.15 21.29 54.88
N TYR A 747 -36.21 21.63 54.00
CA TYR A 747 -36.51 22.06 52.63
C TYR A 747 -37.33 21.00 51.87
N TRP A 748 -36.90 19.74 51.91
CA TRP A 748 -37.56 18.66 51.18
C TRP A 748 -38.98 18.38 51.70
N ASN A 749 -39.17 18.33 53.01
CA ASN A 749 -40.49 18.15 53.61
C ASN A 749 -41.42 19.29 53.21
N LYS A 750 -40.98 20.54 53.34
CA LYS A 750 -41.81 21.71 53.07
C LYS A 750 -42.20 21.87 51.61
N ASN A 751 -41.29 21.58 50.67
CA ASN A 751 -41.49 21.90 49.26
C ASN A 751 -41.88 20.69 48.39
N VAL A 752 -41.69 19.47 48.90
CA VAL A 752 -42.01 18.21 48.20
C VAL A 752 -43.05 17.42 48.97
N LYS A 753 -42.72 16.85 50.14
CA LYS A 753 -43.59 15.86 50.82
C LYS A 753 -44.90 16.43 51.36
N GLU A 754 -44.86 17.63 51.96
CA GLU A 754 -46.02 18.27 52.61
C GLU A 754 -46.71 19.30 51.69
N ASN A 755 -46.16 19.53 50.50
CA ASN A 755 -46.65 20.53 49.57
C ASN A 755 -47.68 19.93 48.61
N SER A 756 -48.97 20.19 48.84
CA SER A 756 -50.06 19.66 48.00
C SER A 756 -50.08 20.21 46.57
N GLU A 757 -49.36 21.30 46.28
CA GLU A 757 -49.19 21.80 44.90
C GLU A 757 -48.10 21.04 44.14
N ASN A 758 -47.22 20.32 44.85
CA ASN A 758 -46.14 19.56 44.24
C ASN A 758 -46.65 18.23 43.68
N PRO A 759 -46.41 17.90 42.40
CA PRO A 759 -46.84 16.63 41.81
C PRO A 759 -46.25 15.39 42.50
N ASP A 760 -45.05 15.49 43.06
CA ASP A 760 -44.37 14.38 43.75
C ASP A 760 -44.94 14.09 45.15
N SER A 761 -45.79 14.95 45.71
CA SER A 761 -46.39 14.77 47.05
C SER A 761 -47.44 13.65 47.14
N ASN A 762 -47.96 13.20 45.99
CA ASN A 762 -49.04 12.21 45.89
C ASN A 762 -48.55 10.80 45.50
N TYR A 763 -47.23 10.63 45.38
CA TYR A 763 -46.54 9.37 45.14
C TYR A 763 -45.83 8.92 46.41
#